data_AF-G8HKA1-F1
#
_entry.id   AF-G8HKA1-F1
#
_cell.length_a   1.000
_cell.length_b   1.000
_cell.length_c   1.000
_cell.angle_alpha   90.00
_cell.angle_beta   90.00
_cell.angle_gamma   90.00
#
_symmetry.space_group_name_H-M   'P 1'
#
loop_
_entity.id
_entity.type
_entity.pdbx_description
1 polymer ?
#
loop_
_entity_poly.entity_id
_entity_poly.type
_entity_poly.pdbx_seq_one_letter_code
_entity_poly.pdbx_strand_id
1 'polypeptide(L)'
;MDTLAWVARELLSTAHDATPATATPSTDHSTPSTDHGSGETFNVTITIGGGHHGGHAGPVDNSIVIGGIDGWIAIPAGDCYCAGWYVSHGSSFEATFAHVCQWSIFAVCILSLLWYAWQYWKATCGWEEVYVCCIELVFICFELYHEFDSPCSLYLSTANIVNWLRYSEWLLCCPVILIHLSNVTGLSDDYGRRTMGLLVSDIATIVFGITAAMLVSWPKIIFYLLGFTMCCYTFYLAAKVLIESFHQVPKGICRHLVKAMAITYYVGWSFFPLIFLFGQSGFKKISPYADVIASSFGDLISKNMFGLLGHFLRVKIHEHILKHGDIRKTTHLRIAGEEKEVETFVEEEDEDTVKHSTKELANRGSFIVMRGNMKAQGIDVRASLDMEEDEEGGMGKGKGKGAGAASLMPGRVILAVPDISMVDFFHDHFAHLGASIELVPALGVENTLLLVQQAMQLGGLDFVLVHPEFLRDRSQNGLVSRLKMTGHGVCAFGWVPSGPMREIIESAGVDGWLDGPSFGTGIDQEQLIELIGYMQAKRKFSNRFGGGGGGGKPGFASGGGFGGKSGLELAPSMSQGSGVPLLQQQNSMMRAPPSPMPNNGMMNPMMNPMMGAGGGNIMMTNMGGMNQAANPLYGAPPSPLSSQPGAGMYGAPQQPQMGSQGSMYNSGSQLQHQQSMQQQQQAAPAPAADGGSEAEMLKQLMSEINRLKAELGES
;
A
#
# COMPACT_ATOMS: atom_id res chain seq x y z
N MET A 1 14.57 2.31 34.69
CA MET A 1 14.98 3.63 35.18
C MET A 1 16.49 3.74 35.29
N ASP A 2 17.19 2.85 36.01
CA ASP A 2 18.64 2.95 36.21
C ASP A 2 19.48 2.84 34.93
N THR A 3 19.09 1.98 33.98
CA THR A 3 19.75 1.90 32.66
C THR A 3 19.57 3.18 31.83
N LEU A 4 18.39 3.79 31.86
CA LEU A 4 18.13 5.06 31.19
C LEU A 4 18.89 6.21 31.86
N ALA A 5 18.96 6.21 33.19
CA ALA A 5 19.74 7.18 33.94
C ALA A 5 21.25 7.02 33.69
N TRP A 6 21.73 5.78 33.54
CA TRP A 6 23.11 5.49 33.17
C TRP A 6 23.41 5.94 31.73
N VAL A 7 22.56 5.60 30.76
CA VAL A 7 22.68 6.05 29.36
C VAL A 7 22.65 7.58 29.28
N ALA A 8 21.71 8.23 29.98
CA ALA A 8 21.63 9.69 30.02
C ALA A 8 22.88 10.31 30.65
N ARG A 9 23.40 9.74 31.74
CA ARG A 9 24.63 10.22 32.39
C ARG A 9 25.83 10.09 31.45
N GLU A 10 25.93 8.98 30.71
CA GLU A 10 27.05 8.74 29.80
C GLU A 10 26.97 9.58 28.52
N LEU A 11 25.75 9.87 28.05
CA LEU A 11 25.53 10.82 26.95
C LEU A 11 25.83 12.26 27.38
N LEU A 12 25.55 12.62 28.63
CA LEU A 12 25.83 13.95 29.16
C LEU A 12 27.31 14.16 29.51
N SER A 13 28.01 13.13 29.98
CA SER A 13 29.46 13.20 30.25
C SER A 13 30.27 13.38 28.97
N THR A 14 29.95 12.62 27.93
CA THR A 14 30.58 12.76 26.60
C THR A 14 30.30 14.12 25.93
N ALA A 15 29.19 14.78 26.26
CA ALA A 15 28.91 16.13 25.78
C ALA A 15 29.78 17.21 26.43
N HIS A 16 30.29 16.97 27.64
CA HIS A 16 31.19 17.90 28.35
C HIS A 16 32.66 17.75 27.95
N ASP A 17 33.08 16.57 27.50
CA ASP A 17 34.46 16.30 27.05
C ASP A 17 34.70 16.62 25.57
N ALA A 18 33.70 17.14 24.85
CA ALA A 18 33.81 17.62 23.47
C ALA A 18 34.60 18.93 23.32
N THR A 19 35.63 19.14 24.14
CA THR A 19 36.79 19.93 23.73
C THR A 19 37.33 19.30 22.44
N PRO A 20 37.54 20.08 21.36
CA PRO A 20 38.14 19.53 20.14
C PRO A 20 39.43 18.83 20.54
N ALA A 21 39.59 17.57 20.11
CA ALA A 21 40.78 16.80 20.38
C ALA A 21 41.98 17.62 19.86
N THR A 22 42.65 18.32 20.76
CA THR A 22 44.02 18.78 20.55
C THR A 22 44.81 17.51 20.32
N ALA A 23 45.13 17.23 19.07
CA ALA A 23 46.05 16.18 18.69
C ALA A 23 47.36 16.44 19.45
N THR A 24 47.56 15.75 20.57
CA THR A 24 48.86 15.69 21.23
C THR A 24 49.79 14.94 20.27
N PRO A 25 50.84 15.59 19.75
CA PRO A 25 51.82 14.89 18.93
C PRO A 25 52.42 13.76 19.77
N SER A 26 52.53 12.56 19.21
CA SER A 26 53.33 11.50 19.80
C SER A 26 54.78 11.95 19.78
N THR A 27 55.25 12.55 20.87
CA THR A 27 56.66 12.85 21.09
C THR A 27 57.38 11.54 21.34
N ASP A 28 58.08 11.05 20.32
CA ASP A 28 59.17 10.09 20.51
C ASP A 28 60.19 10.72 21.47
N HIS A 29 60.40 10.04 22.60
CA HIS A 29 61.37 10.43 23.61
C HIS A 29 62.80 10.30 23.06
N SER A 30 63.29 11.37 22.44
CA SER A 30 64.71 11.67 22.37
C SER A 30 64.99 12.91 23.23
N THR A 31 65.93 12.76 24.15
CA THR A 31 66.33 13.73 25.18
C THR A 31 66.64 15.13 24.61
N PRO A 32 66.16 16.22 25.23
CA PRO A 32 66.44 17.57 24.75
C PRO A 32 67.81 18.05 25.27
N SER A 33 68.69 18.42 24.35
CA SER A 33 69.80 19.33 24.62
C SER A 33 69.24 20.74 24.79
N THR A 34 69.50 21.34 25.95
CA THR A 34 69.15 22.73 26.28
C THR A 34 70.05 23.69 25.50
N ASP A 35 69.53 24.21 24.38
CA ASP A 35 70.08 25.42 23.76
C ASP A 35 68.96 26.45 23.59
N HIS A 36 69.07 27.55 24.33
CA HIS A 36 68.16 28.68 24.30
C HIS A 36 68.60 29.62 23.16
N GLY A 37 67.87 29.70 22.05
CA GLY A 37 68.14 30.78 21.10
C GLY A 37 67.62 30.70 19.67
N SER A 38 66.32 30.47 19.46
CA SER A 38 65.57 31.03 18.31
C SER A 38 64.14 30.49 18.36
N GLY A 39 63.13 31.35 18.16
CA GLY A 39 61.76 30.91 17.99
C GLY A 39 61.61 30.12 16.69
N GLU A 40 61.87 28.81 16.74
CA GLU A 40 61.60 27.92 15.64
C GLU A 40 60.08 27.71 15.56
N THR A 41 59.47 28.35 14.56
CA THR A 41 58.14 28.01 14.09
C THR A 41 58.13 26.55 13.66
N PHE A 42 57.50 25.68 14.46
CA PHE A 42 57.27 24.28 14.10
C PHE A 42 56.23 24.23 12.98
N ASN A 43 56.69 24.18 11.73
CA ASN A 43 55.84 23.93 10.58
C ASN A 43 55.37 22.47 10.60
N VAL A 44 54.21 22.21 11.19
CA VAL A 44 53.55 20.91 11.06
C VAL A 44 53.02 20.82 9.63
N THR A 45 53.65 19.99 8.81
CA THR A 45 53.17 19.68 7.46
C THR A 45 52.27 18.46 7.54
N ILE A 46 50.95 18.68 7.54
CA ILE A 46 49.99 17.59 7.35
C ILE A 46 49.93 17.30 5.86
N THR A 47 50.51 16.17 5.45
CA THR A 47 50.35 15.67 4.08
C THR A 47 49.05 14.87 4.04
N ILE A 48 47.97 15.50 3.59
CA ILE A 48 46.74 14.75 3.28
C ILE A 48 46.99 14.06 1.94
N GLY A 49 47.26 12.75 1.97
CA GLY A 49 47.31 11.95 0.75
C GLY A 49 45.94 12.06 0.07
N GLY A 50 45.91 12.54 -1.18
CA GLY A 50 44.68 12.61 -1.95
C GLY A 50 44.03 11.23 -1.97
N GLY A 51 42.81 11.13 -1.44
CA GLY A 51 42.02 9.92 -1.54
C GLY A 51 41.90 9.52 -3.01
N HIS A 52 42.07 8.24 -3.30
CA HIS A 52 41.83 7.68 -4.63
C HIS A 52 40.38 7.96 -5.02
N HIS A 53 40.12 9.06 -5.73
CA HIS A 53 38.86 9.22 -6.44
C HIS A 53 38.82 8.11 -7.49
N GLY A 54 37.80 7.25 -7.41
CA GLY A 54 37.59 6.08 -8.27
C GLY A 54 37.26 6.39 -9.73
N GLY A 55 37.82 7.46 -10.30
CA GLY A 55 37.73 7.79 -11.72
C GLY A 55 39.13 7.84 -12.34
N HIS A 56 39.28 7.36 -13.57
CA HIS A 56 40.50 7.22 -14.37
C HIS A 56 41.39 8.47 -14.60
N ALA A 57 41.31 9.51 -13.78
CA ALA A 57 42.33 10.55 -13.71
C ALA A 57 43.50 10.03 -12.85
N GLY A 58 44.73 10.10 -13.37
CA GLY A 58 45.94 9.69 -12.65
C GLY A 58 46.06 10.38 -11.27
N PRO A 59 46.91 9.86 -10.37
CA PRO A 59 47.09 10.41 -9.04
C PRO A 59 47.51 11.87 -9.15
N VAL A 60 46.57 12.78 -8.88
CA VAL A 60 46.90 14.18 -8.70
C VAL A 60 47.36 14.25 -7.25
N ASP A 61 48.66 14.37 -7.04
CA ASP A 61 49.30 14.61 -5.75
C ASP A 61 48.87 15.99 -5.20
N ASN A 62 47.59 16.16 -4.90
CA ASN A 62 47.08 17.30 -4.16
C ASN A 62 47.31 17.04 -2.67
N SER A 63 48.56 16.82 -2.29
CA SER A 63 48.94 16.97 -0.90
C SER A 63 48.85 18.46 -0.57
N ILE A 64 47.70 18.87 -0.06
CA ILE A 64 47.55 20.21 0.52
C ILE A 64 48.39 20.18 1.79
N VAL A 65 49.59 20.76 1.70
CA VAL A 65 50.40 21.06 2.86
C VAL A 65 49.65 22.14 3.65
N ILE A 66 48.92 21.72 4.66
CA ILE A 66 48.36 22.64 5.64
C ILE A 66 49.56 23.10 6.48
N GLY A 67 50.16 24.22 6.09
CA GLY A 67 51.18 24.88 6.88
C GLY A 67 50.53 25.49 8.11
N GLY A 68 50.64 24.80 9.26
CA GLY A 68 50.25 25.35 10.54
C GLY A 68 51.33 26.30 11.06
N ILE A 69 51.14 27.60 10.88
CA ILE A 69 51.90 28.62 11.64
C ILE A 69 50.96 29.09 12.75
N ASP A 70 51.35 28.93 14.01
CA ASP A 70 50.65 29.48 15.18
C ASP A 70 49.15 29.13 15.31
N GLY A 71 48.76 27.87 15.02
CA GLY A 71 47.38 27.42 15.18
C GLY A 71 46.42 27.85 14.06
N TRP A 72 46.94 28.45 12.98
CA TRP A 72 46.16 28.77 11.78
C TRP A 72 46.20 27.62 10.77
N ILE A 73 45.06 27.35 10.12
CA ILE A 73 44.92 26.36 9.04
C ILE A 73 44.58 27.15 7.76
N ALA A 74 45.45 27.09 6.76
CA ALA A 74 45.19 27.67 5.44
C ALA A 74 44.65 26.59 4.48
N ILE A 75 43.52 26.86 3.83
CA ILE A 75 42.87 25.97 2.85
C ILE A 75 42.70 26.67 1.51
N PRO A 76 42.76 25.97 0.37
CA PRO A 76 42.40 26.52 -0.92
C PRO A 76 40.98 27.09 -0.95
N ALA A 77 40.77 28.17 -1.70
CA ALA A 77 39.44 28.76 -1.85
C ALA A 77 38.52 27.85 -2.68
N GLY A 78 37.28 27.67 -2.22
CA GLY A 78 36.23 26.92 -2.95
C GLY A 78 35.87 25.57 -2.32
N ASP A 79 36.76 25.01 -1.49
CA ASP A 79 36.51 23.73 -0.80
C ASP A 79 36.09 23.96 0.65
N CYS A 80 35.18 23.11 1.13
CA CYS A 80 34.82 23.05 2.55
C CYS A 80 35.89 22.26 3.31
N TYR A 81 36.26 22.71 4.50
CA TYR A 81 37.18 22.01 5.38
C TYR A 81 36.63 21.89 6.80
N CYS A 82 36.74 20.68 7.36
CA CYS A 82 36.54 20.43 8.78
C CYS A 82 37.45 19.28 9.21
N ALA A 83 38.27 19.49 10.25
CA ALA A 83 39.18 18.46 10.75
C ALA A 83 38.45 17.18 11.18
N GLY A 84 37.23 17.29 11.71
CA GLY A 84 36.45 16.13 12.14
C GLY A 84 35.92 15.25 11.01
N TRP A 85 35.99 15.70 9.76
CA TRP A 85 35.66 14.86 8.59
C TRP A 85 36.78 13.88 8.22
N TYR A 86 38.01 14.14 8.67
CA TYR A 86 39.20 13.32 8.37
C TYR A 86 39.50 12.28 9.44
N VAL A 87 38.51 11.92 10.27
CA VAL A 87 38.65 10.84 11.26
C VAL A 87 38.68 9.50 10.50
N SER A 88 39.57 8.59 10.92
CA SER A 88 39.66 7.26 10.33
C SER A 88 38.31 6.53 10.31
N HIS A 89 37.99 5.89 9.20
CA HIS A 89 36.77 5.08 9.06
C HIS A 89 36.88 3.70 9.71
N GLY A 90 38.06 3.33 10.22
CA GLY A 90 38.31 2.05 10.90
C GLY A 90 39.63 1.43 10.47
N SER A 91 39.86 0.20 10.92
CA SER A 91 41.05 -0.56 10.51
C SER A 91 40.87 -1.16 9.11
N SER A 92 41.97 -1.49 8.43
CA SER A 92 41.93 -2.19 7.13
C SER A 92 41.25 -3.56 7.22
N PHE A 93 41.31 -4.22 8.39
CA PHE A 93 40.59 -5.46 8.64
C PHE A 93 39.08 -5.23 8.65
N GLU A 94 38.59 -4.21 9.36
CA GLU A 94 37.17 -3.84 9.39
C GLU A 94 36.68 -3.47 7.99
N ALA A 95 37.45 -2.70 7.22
CA ALA A 95 37.12 -2.35 5.83
C ALA A 95 36.96 -3.60 4.95
N THR A 96 37.92 -4.52 5.05
CA THR A 96 37.87 -5.79 4.29
C THR A 96 36.64 -6.61 4.66
N PHE A 97 36.34 -6.72 5.95
CA PHE A 97 35.20 -7.50 6.42
C PHE A 97 33.86 -6.84 6.04
N ALA A 98 33.76 -5.51 6.11
CA ALA A 98 32.61 -4.76 5.62
C ALA A 98 32.34 -5.07 4.14
N HIS A 99 33.36 -5.01 3.29
CA HIS A 99 33.21 -5.36 1.87
C HIS A 99 32.78 -6.81 1.64
N VAL A 100 33.29 -7.77 2.43
CA VAL A 100 32.84 -9.17 2.36
C VAL A 100 31.36 -9.29 2.71
N CYS A 101 30.91 -8.62 3.77
CA CYS A 101 29.49 -8.57 4.15
C CYS A 101 28.63 -7.96 3.03
N GLN A 102 29.05 -6.82 2.48
CA GLN A 102 28.33 -6.11 1.41
C GLN A 102 28.19 -6.97 0.14
N TRP A 103 29.28 -7.60 -0.32
CA TRP A 103 29.24 -8.50 -1.48
C TRP A 103 28.38 -9.74 -1.23
N SER A 104 28.35 -10.23 0.01
CA SER A 104 27.50 -11.36 0.40
C SER A 104 26.02 -10.98 0.33
N ILE A 105 25.64 -9.80 0.82
CA ILE A 105 24.27 -9.28 0.74
C ILE A 105 23.88 -9.04 -0.71
N PHE A 106 24.74 -8.38 -1.50
CA PHE A 106 24.53 -8.21 -2.94
C PHE A 106 24.21 -9.54 -3.64
N ALA A 107 24.99 -10.60 -3.37
CA ALA A 107 24.73 -11.92 -3.92
C ALA A 107 23.39 -12.51 -3.45
N VAL A 108 23.05 -12.38 -2.17
CA VAL A 108 21.76 -12.81 -1.62
C VAL A 108 20.60 -12.07 -2.27
N CYS A 109 20.70 -10.76 -2.50
CA CYS A 109 19.66 -9.98 -3.16
C CYS A 109 19.46 -10.41 -4.61
N ILE A 110 20.54 -10.62 -5.38
CA ILE A 110 20.44 -11.12 -6.76
C ILE A 110 19.77 -12.49 -6.79
N LEU A 111 20.20 -13.43 -5.94
CA LEU A 111 19.62 -14.76 -5.87
C LEU A 111 18.14 -14.72 -5.44
N SER A 112 17.80 -13.86 -4.48
CA SER A 112 16.44 -13.67 -4.00
C SER A 112 15.55 -13.06 -5.09
N LEU A 113 16.01 -12.06 -5.84
CA LEU A 113 15.26 -11.47 -6.94
C LEU A 113 15.06 -12.43 -8.11
N LEU A 114 16.07 -13.23 -8.47
CA LEU A 114 15.91 -14.29 -9.48
C LEU A 114 14.87 -15.32 -9.03
N TRP A 115 14.89 -15.68 -7.75
CA TRP A 115 13.89 -16.59 -7.18
C TRP A 115 12.50 -15.95 -7.13
N TYR A 116 12.38 -14.70 -6.70
CA TYR A 116 11.11 -13.98 -6.68
C TYR A 116 10.55 -13.76 -8.08
N ALA A 117 11.38 -13.48 -9.09
CA ALA A 117 10.96 -13.38 -10.48
C ALA A 117 10.38 -14.72 -10.99
N TRP A 118 11.00 -15.83 -10.62
CA TRP A 118 10.48 -17.16 -10.92
C TRP A 118 9.15 -17.46 -10.18
N GLN A 119 9.03 -17.03 -8.92
CA GLN A 119 7.79 -17.16 -8.15
C GLN A 119 6.68 -16.22 -8.64
N TYR A 120 7.04 -15.03 -9.11
CA TYR A 120 6.13 -14.06 -9.73
C TYR A 120 5.58 -14.61 -11.04
N TRP A 121 6.40 -15.30 -11.84
CA TRP A 121 5.91 -16.04 -13.01
C TRP A 121 4.91 -17.14 -12.64
N LYS A 122 5.05 -17.72 -11.42
CA LYS A 122 4.05 -18.63 -10.83
C LYS A 122 2.91 -17.91 -10.11
N ALA A 123 2.89 -16.58 -10.15
CA ALA A 123 1.99 -15.68 -9.46
C ALA A 123 1.94 -15.83 -7.93
N THR A 124 2.92 -16.46 -7.28
CA THR A 124 2.89 -16.70 -5.83
C THR A 124 3.60 -15.64 -4.99
N CYS A 125 4.24 -14.66 -5.64
CA CYS A 125 5.08 -13.67 -4.98
C CYS A 125 4.32 -12.37 -4.70
N GLY A 126 4.47 -11.84 -3.49
CA GLY A 126 4.01 -10.50 -3.15
C GLY A 126 4.91 -9.42 -3.75
N TRP A 127 4.37 -8.21 -3.87
CA TRP A 127 5.15 -7.08 -4.38
C TRP A 127 6.09 -6.53 -3.30
N GLU A 128 5.77 -6.74 -2.02
CA GLU A 128 6.50 -6.18 -0.88
C GLU A 128 7.92 -6.75 -0.82
N GLU A 129 8.07 -8.07 -0.96
CA GLU A 129 9.34 -8.77 -0.92
C GLU A 129 10.24 -8.38 -2.11
N VAL A 130 9.64 -8.26 -3.30
CA VAL A 130 10.34 -7.83 -4.52
C VAL A 130 10.81 -6.38 -4.37
N TYR A 131 9.94 -5.49 -3.90
CA TYR A 131 10.26 -4.08 -3.72
C TYR A 131 11.42 -3.90 -2.74
N VAL A 132 11.34 -4.51 -1.55
CA VAL A 132 12.40 -4.39 -0.53
C VAL A 132 13.72 -4.95 -1.05
N CYS A 133 13.70 -6.10 -1.74
CA CYS A 133 14.92 -6.70 -2.27
C CYS A 133 15.53 -5.88 -3.43
N CYS A 134 14.72 -5.22 -4.25
CA CYS A 134 15.18 -4.27 -5.26
C CYS A 134 15.85 -3.05 -4.64
N ILE A 135 15.23 -2.45 -3.61
CA ILE A 135 15.82 -1.29 -2.92
C ILE A 135 17.12 -1.68 -2.22
N GLU A 136 17.17 -2.83 -1.55
CA GLU A 136 18.39 -3.36 -0.93
C GLU A 136 19.52 -3.54 -1.95
N LEU A 137 19.21 -4.08 -3.14
CA LEU A 137 20.19 -4.24 -4.22
C LEU A 137 20.74 -2.89 -4.70
N VAL A 138 19.87 -1.89 -4.85
CA VAL A 138 20.30 -0.53 -5.24
C VAL A 138 21.13 0.10 -4.14
N PHE A 139 20.69 0.01 -2.89
CA PHE A 139 21.40 0.50 -1.72
C PHE A 139 22.81 -0.07 -1.63
N ILE A 140 22.95 -1.40 -1.70
CA ILE A 140 24.26 -2.05 -1.55
C ILE A 140 25.21 -1.72 -2.70
N CYS A 141 24.68 -1.45 -3.90
CA CYS A 141 25.50 -0.94 -5.01
C CYS A 141 26.04 0.45 -4.69
N PHE A 142 25.23 1.36 -4.16
CA PHE A 142 25.70 2.68 -3.74
C PHE A 142 26.66 2.58 -2.55
N GLU A 143 26.42 1.69 -1.60
CA GLU A 143 27.32 1.50 -0.45
C GLU A 143 28.69 0.96 -0.92
N LEU A 144 28.72 -0.04 -1.81
CA LEU A 144 29.98 -0.59 -2.32
C LEU A 144 30.91 0.43 -3.01
N TYR A 145 30.34 1.39 -3.73
CA TYR A 145 31.12 2.31 -4.58
C TYR A 145 31.17 3.75 -4.06
N HIS A 146 30.18 4.18 -3.30
CA HIS A 146 29.94 5.59 -2.96
C HIS A 146 29.55 5.80 -1.49
N GLU A 147 29.77 4.84 -0.59
CA GLU A 147 29.36 4.95 0.83
C GLU A 147 29.79 6.27 1.49
N PHE A 148 31.06 6.65 1.32
CA PHE A 148 31.64 7.84 1.92
C PHE A 148 31.59 9.08 1.01
N ASP A 149 31.00 8.97 -0.18
CA ASP A 149 30.81 10.12 -1.05
C ASP A 149 29.57 10.91 -0.60
N SER A 150 29.58 12.23 -0.75
CA SER A 150 28.37 13.03 -0.57
C SER A 150 27.45 12.87 -1.79
N PRO A 151 26.13 12.65 -1.63
CA PRO A 151 25.34 12.75 -0.40
C PRO A 151 25.07 11.43 0.34
N CYS A 152 25.71 10.31 0.00
CA CYS A 152 25.54 9.04 0.72
C CYS A 152 25.96 9.19 2.19
N SER A 153 27.12 9.80 2.42
CA SER A 153 27.56 10.32 3.71
C SER A 153 27.48 11.85 3.73
N LEU A 154 26.74 12.41 4.67
CA LEU A 154 26.62 13.85 4.87
C LEU A 154 27.67 14.34 5.86
N TYR A 155 28.55 15.21 5.38
CA TYR A 155 29.59 15.87 6.15
C TYR A 155 29.08 17.24 6.62
N LEU A 156 28.67 17.32 7.89
CA LEU A 156 28.00 18.50 8.42
C LEU A 156 29.00 19.52 8.98
N SER A 157 28.62 20.80 9.01
CA SER A 157 29.42 21.89 9.59
C SER A 157 29.71 21.72 11.09
N THR A 158 28.93 20.87 11.77
CA THR A 158 29.13 20.46 13.17
C THR A 158 30.19 19.37 13.35
N ALA A 159 30.90 19.01 12.28
CA ALA A 159 31.85 17.89 12.21
C ALA A 159 31.23 16.49 12.33
N ASN A 160 29.91 16.38 12.44
CA ASN A 160 29.22 15.09 12.38
C ASN A 160 29.23 14.53 10.95
N ILE A 161 29.36 13.22 10.85
CA ILE A 161 29.18 12.45 9.61
C ILE A 161 27.92 11.61 9.79
N VAL A 162 26.98 11.73 8.85
CA VAL A 162 25.70 11.01 8.88
C VAL A 162 25.59 10.14 7.64
N ASN A 163 25.47 8.82 7.79
CA ASN A 163 25.20 7.92 6.68
C ASN A 163 23.73 8.07 6.23
N TRP A 164 23.47 9.06 5.38
CA TRP A 164 22.15 9.39 4.86
C TRP A 164 21.62 8.30 3.94
N LEU A 165 22.50 7.64 3.17
CA LEU A 165 22.13 6.52 2.29
C LEU A 165 21.34 5.46 3.07
N ARG A 166 21.82 5.07 4.26
CA ARG A 166 21.14 4.09 5.12
C ARG A 166 19.77 4.54 5.60
N TYR A 167 19.64 5.77 6.10
CA TYR A 167 18.32 6.26 6.53
C TYR A 167 17.35 6.41 5.36
N SER A 168 17.84 6.76 4.17
CA SER A 168 17.01 6.85 2.96
C SER A 168 16.47 5.48 2.54
N GLU A 169 17.30 4.45 2.67
CA GLU A 169 16.91 3.06 2.45
C GLU A 169 15.86 2.61 3.48
N TRP A 170 16.06 2.90 4.77
CA TRP A 170 15.07 2.57 5.81
C TRP A 170 13.71 3.21 5.54
N LEU A 171 13.67 4.47 5.09
CA LEU A 171 12.41 5.13 4.71
C LEU A 171 11.70 4.45 3.53
N LEU A 172 12.44 3.79 2.64
CA LEU A 172 11.88 3.06 1.50
C LEU A 172 11.45 1.65 1.90
N CYS A 173 12.23 0.95 2.73
CA CYS A 173 12.02 -0.47 3.04
C CYS A 173 11.15 -0.71 4.27
N CYS A 174 11.40 -0.02 5.39
CA CYS A 174 10.74 -0.31 6.67
C CYS A 174 9.21 -0.20 6.60
N PRO A 175 8.61 0.85 5.98
CA PRO A 175 7.16 0.92 5.81
C PRO A 175 6.59 -0.25 5.01
N VAL A 176 7.28 -0.69 3.93
CA VAL A 176 6.83 -1.80 3.09
C VAL A 176 6.89 -3.13 3.83
N ILE A 177 7.92 -3.34 4.66
CA ILE A 177 8.00 -4.51 5.55
C ILE A 177 6.83 -4.51 6.55
N LEU A 178 6.43 -3.35 7.07
CA LEU A 178 5.29 -3.24 7.99
C LEU A 178 3.93 -3.39 7.30
N ILE A 179 3.82 -3.04 6.02
CA ILE A 179 2.66 -3.36 5.18
C ILE A 179 2.53 -4.88 5.03
N HIS A 180 3.64 -5.56 4.69
CA HIS A 180 3.68 -7.02 4.63
C HIS A 180 3.32 -7.63 6.00
N LEU A 181 3.92 -7.13 7.08
CA LEU A 181 3.60 -7.58 8.43
C LEU A 181 2.11 -7.38 8.78
N SER A 182 1.48 -6.30 8.32
CA SER A 182 0.05 -6.05 8.56
C SER A 182 -0.87 -6.99 7.78
N ASN A 183 -0.38 -7.56 6.67
CA ASN A 183 -1.10 -8.49 5.82
C ASN A 183 -0.27 -9.76 5.54
N VAL A 184 0.10 -10.46 6.62
CA VAL A 184 0.92 -11.67 6.55
C VAL A 184 0.26 -12.75 5.71
N THR A 185 -1.07 -12.84 5.74
CA THR A 185 -1.81 -13.85 4.97
C THR A 185 -1.87 -13.53 3.47
N GLY A 186 -1.78 -12.26 3.09
CA GLY A 186 -1.90 -11.79 1.70
C GLY A 186 -3.33 -11.86 1.14
N LEU A 187 -4.33 -12.04 2.01
CA LEU A 187 -5.73 -12.26 1.62
C LEU A 187 -6.64 -11.07 1.95
N SER A 188 -6.24 -10.24 2.91
CA SER A 188 -7.02 -9.05 3.29
C SER A 188 -6.59 -7.86 2.45
N ASP A 189 -7.54 -7.20 1.80
CA ASP A 189 -7.29 -5.91 1.14
C ASP A 189 -7.50 -4.73 2.11
N ASP A 190 -8.05 -5.00 3.31
CA ASP A 190 -8.34 -3.99 4.32
C ASP A 190 -7.12 -3.66 5.19
N TYR A 191 -6.54 -2.49 4.95
CA TYR A 191 -5.55 -1.89 5.83
C TYR A 191 -6.24 -1.02 6.90
N GLY A 192 -6.32 -1.55 8.12
CA GLY A 192 -6.97 -0.87 9.24
C GLY A 192 -6.16 0.29 9.84
N ARG A 193 -6.78 1.02 10.78
CA ARG A 193 -6.14 2.11 11.56
C ARG A 193 -4.82 1.68 12.22
N ARG A 194 -4.70 0.40 12.59
CA ARG A 194 -3.48 -0.16 13.19
C ARG A 194 -2.30 -0.16 12.23
N THR A 195 -2.52 -0.53 10.97
CA THR A 195 -1.49 -0.47 9.92
C THR A 195 -1.01 0.96 9.74
N MET A 196 -1.93 1.92 9.67
CA MET A 196 -1.56 3.34 9.60
C MET A 196 -0.75 3.79 10.82
N GLY A 197 -1.11 3.31 12.02
CA GLY A 197 -0.35 3.52 13.25
C GLY A 197 1.09 3.01 13.15
N LEU A 198 1.28 1.78 12.65
CA LEU A 198 2.60 1.17 12.42
C LEU A 198 3.46 2.02 11.46
N LEU A 199 2.89 2.42 10.32
CA LEU A 199 3.63 3.18 9.30
C LEU A 199 4.02 4.56 9.81
N VAL A 200 3.09 5.27 10.46
CA VAL A 200 3.37 6.62 10.97
C VAL A 200 4.41 6.58 12.08
N SER A 201 4.34 5.62 13.01
CA SER A 201 5.31 5.52 14.10
C SER A 201 6.68 5.09 13.64
N ASP A 202 6.76 4.21 12.63
CA ASP A 202 8.02 3.81 12.00
C ASP A 202 8.71 4.98 11.28
N ILE A 203 7.97 5.69 10.41
CA ILE A 203 8.50 6.87 9.73
C ILE A 203 8.95 7.92 10.76
N ALA A 204 8.16 8.16 11.82
CA ALA A 204 8.55 9.07 12.90
C ALA A 204 9.83 8.62 13.61
N THR A 205 9.98 7.32 13.86
CA THR A 205 11.20 6.72 14.43
C THR A 205 12.42 7.07 13.59
N ILE A 206 12.34 6.85 12.27
CA ILE A 206 13.45 7.08 11.34
C ILE A 206 13.75 8.58 11.23
N VAL A 207 12.72 9.42 11.08
CA VAL A 207 12.86 10.89 10.98
C VAL A 207 13.48 11.48 12.24
N PHE A 208 13.06 11.05 13.43
CA PHE A 208 13.68 11.51 14.67
C PHE A 208 15.09 10.93 14.84
N GLY A 209 15.32 9.69 14.45
CA GLY A 209 16.65 9.06 14.47
C GLY A 209 17.66 9.81 13.60
N ILE A 210 17.31 10.12 12.36
CA ILE A 210 18.19 10.88 11.47
C ILE A 210 18.40 12.31 11.93
N THR A 211 17.35 12.95 12.47
CA THR A 211 17.47 14.28 13.08
C THR A 211 18.45 14.23 14.26
N ALA A 212 18.38 13.19 15.10
CA ALA A 212 19.33 13.00 16.19
C ALA A 212 20.77 12.81 15.68
N ALA A 213 20.97 12.05 14.60
CA ALA A 213 22.29 11.85 13.98
C ALA A 213 22.91 13.17 13.47
N MET A 214 22.08 14.07 12.93
CA MET A 214 22.51 15.37 12.43
C MET A 214 22.86 16.37 13.55
N LEU A 215 22.21 16.26 14.71
CA LEU A 215 22.40 17.16 15.86
C LEU A 215 23.64 16.80 16.69
N VAL A 216 24.08 17.73 17.53
CA VAL A 216 25.17 17.55 18.51
C VAL A 216 24.65 17.80 19.92
N SER A 217 25.38 17.37 20.96
CA SER A 217 25.09 17.67 22.37
C SER A 217 23.69 17.23 22.85
N TRP A 218 23.02 17.99 23.72
CA TRP A 218 21.75 17.58 24.34
C TRP A 218 20.54 17.43 23.38
N PRO A 219 20.38 18.23 22.29
CA PRO A 219 19.26 18.02 21.36
C PRO A 219 19.30 16.66 20.69
N LYS A 220 20.49 16.11 20.39
CA LYS A 220 20.66 14.73 19.89
C LYS A 220 19.97 13.72 20.81
N ILE A 221 20.18 13.85 22.13
CA ILE A 221 19.61 12.93 23.12
C ILE A 221 18.08 13.02 23.09
N ILE A 222 17.51 14.23 23.01
CA ILE A 222 16.06 14.40 22.95
C ILE A 222 15.47 13.75 21.72
N PHE A 223 16.01 14.04 20.54
CA PHE A 223 15.52 13.46 19.29
C PHE A 223 15.71 11.94 19.25
N TYR A 224 16.81 11.43 19.83
CA TYR A 224 17.00 9.99 20.00
C TYR A 224 15.92 9.38 20.90
N LEU A 225 15.60 9.99 22.05
CA LEU A 225 14.57 9.49 22.96
C LEU A 225 13.16 9.58 22.35
N LEU A 226 12.87 10.61 21.55
CA LEU A 226 11.62 10.71 20.79
C LEU A 226 11.52 9.58 19.75
N GLY A 227 12.58 9.37 18.97
CA GLY A 227 12.66 8.26 18.00
C GLY A 227 12.53 6.90 18.69
N PHE A 228 13.22 6.69 19.81
CA PHE A 228 13.15 5.45 20.58
C PHE A 228 11.75 5.20 21.17
N THR A 229 11.07 6.25 21.63
CA THR A 229 9.67 6.14 22.10
C THR A 229 8.74 5.71 20.96
N MET A 230 8.91 6.29 19.77
CA MET A 230 8.16 5.87 18.58
C MET A 230 8.50 4.42 18.18
N CYS A 231 9.77 4.01 18.29
CA CYS A 231 10.21 2.64 18.04
C CYS A 231 9.51 1.64 18.98
N CYS A 232 9.44 1.95 20.27
CA CYS A 232 8.70 1.13 21.24
C CYS A 232 7.21 1.02 20.88
N TYR A 233 6.59 2.10 20.41
CA TYR A 233 5.21 2.08 19.96
C TYR A 233 5.02 1.23 18.68
N THR A 234 5.93 1.34 17.70
CA THR A 234 5.97 0.46 16.51
C THR A 234 6.09 -1.01 16.93
N PHE A 235 7.01 -1.34 17.84
CA PHE A 235 7.19 -2.69 18.37
C PHE A 235 5.94 -3.21 19.09
N TYR A 236 5.29 -2.37 19.90
CA TYR A 236 4.03 -2.73 20.55
C TYR A 236 2.92 -3.06 19.54
N LEU A 237 2.73 -2.23 18.51
CA LEU A 237 1.73 -2.50 17.48
C LEU A 237 2.08 -3.75 16.66
N ALA A 238 3.36 -3.95 16.32
CA ALA A 238 3.85 -5.12 15.60
C ALA A 238 3.62 -6.40 16.41
N ALA A 239 3.80 -6.37 17.73
CA ALA A 239 3.51 -7.50 18.62
C ALA A 239 2.04 -7.90 18.53
N LYS A 240 1.12 -6.93 18.57
CA LYS A 240 -0.32 -7.20 18.43
C LYS A 240 -0.64 -7.87 17.09
N VAL A 241 -0.03 -7.38 16.00
CA VAL A 241 -0.22 -7.95 14.65
C VAL A 241 0.34 -9.38 14.56
N LEU A 242 1.52 -9.64 15.13
CA LEU A 242 2.12 -10.98 15.13
C LEU A 242 1.32 -11.99 15.97
N ILE A 243 0.82 -11.58 17.14
CA ILE A 243 -0.03 -12.43 17.99
C ILE A 243 -1.35 -12.76 17.28
N GLU A 244 -1.97 -11.78 16.64
CA GLU A 244 -3.16 -11.98 15.83
C GLU A 244 -2.89 -12.91 14.65
N SER A 245 -1.83 -12.64 13.88
CA SER A 245 -1.41 -13.47 12.74
C SER A 245 -1.14 -14.91 13.17
N PHE A 246 -0.53 -15.12 14.33
CA PHE A 246 -0.25 -16.45 14.88
C PHE A 246 -1.52 -17.28 15.10
N HIS A 247 -2.60 -16.63 15.54
CA HIS A 247 -3.88 -17.30 15.74
C HIS A 247 -4.68 -17.42 14.45
N GLN A 248 -4.58 -16.42 13.56
CA GLN A 248 -5.24 -16.41 12.26
C GLN A 248 -4.77 -17.57 11.38
N VAL A 249 -3.45 -17.82 11.27
CA VAL A 249 -2.89 -18.83 10.35
C VAL A 249 -3.21 -20.28 10.77
N PRO A 250 -3.24 -21.23 9.82
CA PRO A 250 -3.47 -22.64 10.11
C PRO A 250 -2.49 -23.19 11.16
N LYS A 251 -2.96 -24.16 11.95
CA LYS A 251 -2.08 -24.89 12.88
C LYS A 251 -0.97 -25.63 12.12
N GLY A 252 0.14 -25.92 12.81
CA GLY A 252 1.30 -26.59 12.21
C GLY A 252 2.36 -25.61 11.68
N ILE A 253 2.85 -25.84 10.46
CA ILE A 253 4.03 -25.15 9.92
C ILE A 253 3.85 -23.63 9.82
N CYS A 254 2.65 -23.15 9.48
CA CYS A 254 2.38 -21.72 9.33
C CYS A 254 2.61 -20.95 10.64
N ARG A 255 2.21 -21.53 11.79
CA ARG A 255 2.47 -20.95 13.12
C ARG A 255 3.95 -20.91 13.49
N HIS A 256 4.72 -21.91 13.07
CA HIS A 256 6.18 -21.90 13.25
C HIS A 256 6.84 -20.83 12.39
N LEU A 257 6.37 -20.63 11.15
CA LEU A 257 6.84 -19.55 10.28
C LEU A 257 6.52 -18.17 10.87
N VAL A 258 5.29 -17.94 11.38
CA VAL A 258 4.96 -16.67 12.06
C VAL A 258 5.86 -16.43 13.28
N LYS A 259 6.15 -17.46 14.09
CA LYS A 259 7.11 -17.35 15.20
C LYS A 259 8.52 -17.00 14.72
N ALA A 260 8.99 -17.63 13.64
CA ALA A 260 10.29 -17.32 13.06
C ALA A 260 10.34 -15.89 12.50
N MET A 261 9.27 -15.42 11.85
CA MET A 261 9.11 -14.04 11.41
C MET A 261 9.13 -13.06 12.59
N ALA A 262 8.46 -13.38 13.70
CA ALA A 262 8.50 -12.56 14.91
C ALA A 262 9.92 -12.46 15.48
N ILE A 263 10.64 -13.58 15.58
CA ILE A 263 12.03 -13.59 16.08
C ILE A 263 12.94 -12.77 15.18
N THR A 264 12.90 -13.01 13.86
CA THR A 264 13.72 -12.26 12.89
C THR A 264 13.39 -10.77 12.89
N TYR A 265 12.12 -10.39 12.99
CA TYR A 265 11.69 -9.01 13.13
C TYR A 265 12.30 -8.36 14.38
N TYR A 266 12.04 -8.89 15.58
CA TYR A 266 12.51 -8.24 16.81
C TYR A 266 14.02 -8.27 16.96
N VAL A 267 14.68 -9.39 16.61
CA VAL A 267 16.14 -9.47 16.65
C VAL A 267 16.71 -8.47 15.65
N GLY A 268 16.35 -8.57 14.36
CA GLY A 268 16.88 -7.70 13.30
C GLY A 268 16.61 -6.21 13.56
N TRP A 269 15.41 -5.84 13.97
CA TRP A 269 15.06 -4.44 14.19
C TRP A 269 15.64 -3.86 15.49
N SER A 270 15.84 -4.68 16.53
CA SER A 270 16.47 -4.21 17.77
C SER A 270 17.95 -3.88 17.62
N PHE A 271 18.62 -4.39 16.58
CA PHE A 271 19.99 -4.02 16.27
C PHE A 271 20.12 -2.53 15.94
N PHE A 272 19.20 -1.95 15.18
CA PHE A 272 19.34 -0.56 14.69
C PHE A 272 19.45 0.52 15.79
N PRO A 273 18.60 0.56 16.84
CA PRO A 273 18.79 1.52 17.92
C PRO A 273 20.08 1.26 18.72
N LEU A 274 20.53 0.01 18.83
CA LEU A 274 21.80 -0.32 19.49
C LEU A 274 23.00 0.14 18.65
N ILE A 275 22.96 -0.11 17.34
CA ILE A 275 23.96 0.34 16.37
C ILE A 275 24.01 1.87 16.39
N PHE A 276 22.88 2.57 16.42
CA PHE A 276 22.85 4.03 16.56
C PHE A 276 23.61 4.49 17.82
N LEU A 277 23.34 3.87 18.97
CA LEU A 277 23.98 4.23 20.24
C LEU A 277 25.49 4.00 20.21
N PHE A 278 25.95 2.84 19.71
CA PHE A 278 27.37 2.51 19.72
C PHE A 278 28.15 3.09 18.53
N GLY A 279 27.46 3.36 17.42
CA GLY A 279 28.01 3.87 16.17
C GLY A 279 28.38 5.35 16.20
N GLN A 280 28.68 5.88 15.01
CA GLN A 280 29.16 7.25 14.84
C GLN A 280 28.13 8.32 15.21
N SER A 281 26.85 7.98 15.11
CA SER A 281 25.75 8.86 15.46
C SER A 281 25.60 9.04 16.99
N GLY A 282 25.96 8.03 17.78
CA GLY A 282 25.88 8.02 19.24
C GLY A 282 27.24 8.24 19.92
N PHE A 283 27.70 7.23 20.64
CA PHE A 283 28.89 7.23 21.50
C PHE A 283 30.22 7.04 20.76
N LYS A 284 30.19 6.79 19.44
CA LYS A 284 31.38 6.57 18.61
C LYS A 284 32.31 5.46 19.14
N LYS A 285 31.72 4.39 19.69
CA LYS A 285 32.45 3.23 20.24
C LYS A 285 32.85 2.23 19.17
N ILE A 286 32.14 2.19 18.05
CA ILE A 286 32.50 1.38 16.88
C ILE A 286 32.84 2.30 15.70
N SER A 287 33.79 1.87 14.86
CA SER A 287 34.20 2.60 13.66
C SER A 287 33.07 2.61 12.61
N PRO A 288 33.11 3.53 11.62
CA PRO A 288 32.20 3.47 10.47
C PRO A 288 32.13 2.10 9.80
N TYR A 289 33.26 1.42 9.56
CA TYR A 289 33.23 0.08 8.97
C TYR A 289 32.57 -0.97 9.89
N ALA A 290 32.82 -0.93 11.20
CA ALA A 290 32.14 -1.83 12.14
C ALA A 290 30.62 -1.57 12.20
N ASP A 291 30.21 -0.32 12.04
CA ASP A 291 28.80 0.10 11.93
C ASP A 291 28.13 -0.44 10.65
N VAL A 292 28.84 -0.46 9.52
CA VAL A 292 28.41 -1.13 8.27
C VAL A 292 28.25 -2.63 8.47
N ILE A 293 29.23 -3.29 9.08
CA ILE A 293 29.19 -4.73 9.34
C ILE A 293 27.95 -5.08 10.19
N ALA A 294 27.72 -4.35 11.28
CA ALA A 294 26.58 -4.58 12.15
C ALA A 294 25.24 -4.32 11.43
N SER A 295 25.17 -3.25 10.64
CA SER A 295 23.97 -2.90 9.86
C SER A 295 23.67 -3.95 8.80
N SER A 296 24.69 -4.41 8.07
CA SER A 296 24.61 -5.52 7.11
C SER A 296 23.98 -6.77 7.70
N PHE A 297 24.35 -7.17 8.93
CA PHE A 297 23.69 -8.30 9.60
C PHE A 297 22.23 -7.99 9.96
N GLY A 298 21.94 -6.79 10.45
CA GLY A 298 20.58 -6.32 10.72
C GLY A 298 19.70 -6.38 9.48
N ASP A 299 20.21 -5.92 8.35
CA ASP A 299 19.53 -5.87 7.05
C ASP A 299 19.29 -7.27 6.47
N LEU A 300 20.28 -8.16 6.54
CA LEU A 300 20.14 -9.55 6.12
C LEU A 300 19.00 -10.26 6.87
N ILE A 301 18.90 -10.05 8.19
CA ILE A 301 17.86 -10.67 9.03
C ILE A 301 16.49 -10.01 8.78
N SER A 302 16.44 -8.68 8.84
CA SER A 302 15.18 -7.91 8.84
C SER A 302 14.52 -7.78 7.47
N LYS A 303 15.28 -7.93 6.38
CA LYS A 303 14.78 -7.79 5.00
C LYS A 303 14.79 -9.12 4.27
N ASN A 304 15.96 -9.71 4.08
CA ASN A 304 16.11 -10.92 3.25
C ASN A 304 15.51 -12.16 3.92
N MET A 305 15.88 -12.46 5.19
CA MET A 305 15.33 -13.61 5.91
C MET A 305 13.84 -13.41 6.21
N PHE A 306 13.44 -12.22 6.68
CA PHE A 306 12.03 -11.91 6.97
C PHE A 306 11.15 -12.02 5.72
N GLY A 307 11.57 -11.42 4.59
CA GLY A 307 10.84 -11.48 3.32
C GLY A 307 10.70 -12.90 2.81
N LEU A 308 11.77 -13.70 2.88
CA LEU A 308 11.73 -15.12 2.48
C LEU A 308 10.75 -15.93 3.33
N LEU A 309 10.75 -15.73 4.65
CA LEU A 309 9.82 -16.39 5.57
C LEU A 309 8.36 -15.97 5.29
N GLY A 310 8.12 -14.68 5.04
CA GLY A 310 6.80 -14.14 4.68
C GLY A 310 6.27 -14.73 3.38
N HIS A 311 7.10 -14.81 2.34
CA HIS A 311 6.75 -15.47 1.08
C HIS A 311 6.38 -16.94 1.30
N PHE A 312 7.21 -17.70 2.04
CA PHE A 312 6.92 -19.11 2.33
C PHE A 312 5.62 -19.29 3.10
N LEU A 313 5.33 -18.41 4.05
CA LEU A 313 4.09 -18.43 4.81
C LEU A 313 2.89 -18.19 3.89
N ARG A 314 2.93 -17.18 3.02
CA ARG A 314 1.89 -16.93 2.02
C ARG A 314 1.65 -18.16 1.15
N VAL A 315 2.69 -18.78 0.60
CA VAL A 315 2.59 -20.01 -0.20
C VAL A 315 1.90 -21.14 0.59
N LYS A 316 2.25 -21.34 1.86
CA LYS A 316 1.66 -22.40 2.69
C LYS A 316 0.19 -22.14 3.05
N ILE A 317 -0.19 -20.89 3.24
CA ILE A 317 -1.59 -20.51 3.42
C ILE A 317 -2.40 -20.78 2.15
N HIS A 318 -1.85 -20.44 0.98
CA HIS A 318 -2.52 -20.72 -0.30
C HIS A 318 -2.69 -22.23 -0.55
N GLU A 319 -1.65 -23.03 -0.26
CA GLU A 319 -1.73 -24.50 -0.33
C GLU A 319 -2.82 -25.04 0.62
N HIS A 320 -2.94 -24.48 1.83
CA HIS A 320 -3.98 -24.86 2.79
C HIS A 320 -5.37 -24.55 2.25
N ILE A 321 -5.61 -23.35 1.73
CA ILE A 321 -6.90 -22.94 1.17
C ILE A 321 -7.30 -23.82 -0.01
N LEU A 322 -6.35 -24.20 -0.87
CA LEU A 322 -6.62 -25.10 -1.99
C LEU A 322 -6.99 -26.53 -1.55
N LYS A 323 -6.38 -27.04 -0.49
CA LYS A 323 -6.66 -28.39 0.06
C LYS A 323 -7.95 -28.46 0.85
N HIS A 324 -8.15 -27.51 1.76
CA HIS A 324 -9.19 -27.59 2.78
C HIS A 324 -10.39 -26.66 2.48
N GLY A 325 -10.19 -25.63 1.65
CA GLY A 325 -11.11 -24.50 1.49
C GLY A 325 -10.72 -23.30 2.35
N ASP A 326 -11.36 -22.16 2.13
CA ASP A 326 -11.25 -21.00 3.05
C ASP A 326 -12.33 -21.13 4.15
N ILE A 327 -12.05 -22.01 5.10
CA ILE A 327 -12.91 -22.27 6.27
C ILE A 327 -12.28 -21.56 7.46
N ARG A 328 -13.05 -20.69 8.11
CA ARG A 328 -12.58 -19.90 9.25
C ARG A 328 -13.45 -20.10 10.48
N LYS A 329 -12.83 -20.13 11.65
CA LYS A 329 -13.50 -20.12 12.95
C LYS A 329 -13.23 -18.81 13.68
N THR A 330 -14.26 -18.09 14.07
CA THR A 330 -14.11 -16.87 14.87
C THR A 330 -13.65 -17.21 16.27
N THR A 331 -12.53 -16.64 16.69
CA THR A 331 -11.97 -16.81 18.03
C THR A 331 -11.83 -15.46 18.72
N HIS A 332 -12.35 -15.34 19.94
CA HIS A 332 -12.20 -14.14 20.74
C HIS A 332 -10.88 -14.21 21.50
N LEU A 333 -9.99 -13.26 21.24
CA LEU A 333 -8.67 -13.16 21.85
C LEU A 333 -8.54 -11.82 22.57
N ARG A 334 -8.08 -11.85 23.81
CA ARG A 334 -7.76 -10.62 24.55
C ARG A 334 -6.30 -10.24 24.28
N ILE A 335 -6.07 -9.27 23.40
CA ILE A 335 -4.72 -8.84 22.99
C ILE A 335 -4.45 -7.45 23.59
N ALA A 336 -3.48 -7.38 24.50
CA ALA A 336 -3.10 -6.15 25.20
C ALA A 336 -4.28 -5.44 25.89
N GLY A 337 -5.15 -6.22 26.53
CA GLY A 337 -6.31 -5.73 27.28
C GLY A 337 -7.59 -5.56 26.47
N GLU A 338 -7.51 -5.47 25.14
CA GLU A 338 -8.64 -5.34 24.23
C GLU A 338 -9.12 -6.73 23.76
N GLU A 339 -10.44 -6.97 23.77
CA GLU A 339 -11.02 -8.15 23.12
C GLU A 339 -11.08 -7.92 21.61
N LYS A 340 -10.53 -8.87 20.86
CA LYS A 340 -10.53 -8.86 19.40
C LYS A 340 -11.01 -10.19 18.87
N GLU A 341 -11.90 -10.14 17.90
CA GLU A 341 -12.32 -11.29 17.10
C GLU A 341 -11.27 -11.55 16.01
N VAL A 342 -10.76 -12.78 15.96
CA VAL A 342 -9.77 -13.23 14.98
C VAL A 342 -10.31 -14.48 14.30
N GLU A 343 -10.41 -14.43 12.98
CA GLU A 343 -10.79 -15.55 12.14
C GLU A 343 -9.61 -16.52 11.98
N THR A 344 -9.72 -17.73 12.51
CA THR A 344 -8.67 -18.75 12.44
C THR A 344 -8.95 -19.74 11.32
N PHE A 345 -7.97 -20.03 10.45
CA PHE A 345 -8.09 -21.10 9.46
C PHE A 345 -8.22 -22.47 10.12
N VAL A 346 -9.19 -23.27 9.66
CA VAL A 346 -9.43 -24.64 10.11
C VAL A 346 -9.48 -25.62 8.93
N GLU A 347 -9.14 -26.89 9.19
CA GLU A 347 -9.05 -27.93 8.15
C GLU A 347 -10.40 -28.60 7.84
N GLU A 348 -11.29 -28.66 8.84
CA GLU A 348 -12.60 -29.30 8.77
C GLU A 348 -13.71 -28.31 9.12
N GLU A 349 -14.89 -28.53 8.56
CA GLU A 349 -16.09 -27.72 8.82
C GLU A 349 -16.74 -28.20 10.12
N ASP A 350 -16.87 -27.29 11.09
CA ASP A 350 -17.63 -27.49 12.33
C ASP A 350 -18.87 -26.58 12.34
N GLU A 351 -19.81 -26.82 13.27
CA GLU A 351 -21.02 -26.01 13.44
C GLU A 351 -20.75 -24.50 13.64
N ASP A 352 -19.57 -24.14 14.18
CA ASP A 352 -19.15 -22.75 14.45
C ASP A 352 -18.28 -22.14 13.33
N THR A 353 -18.13 -22.80 12.18
CA THR A 353 -17.24 -22.35 11.10
C THR A 353 -17.98 -21.56 10.03
N VAL A 354 -17.31 -20.54 9.49
CA VAL A 354 -17.79 -19.73 8.37
C VAL A 354 -16.97 -20.10 7.14
N LYS A 355 -17.66 -20.58 6.09
CA LYS A 355 -17.05 -20.83 4.77
C LYS A 355 -17.03 -19.51 3.99
N HIS A 356 -15.84 -19.01 3.71
CA HIS A 356 -15.69 -17.85 2.82
C HIS A 356 -15.66 -18.31 1.37
N SER A 357 -16.27 -17.53 0.48
CA SER A 357 -16.25 -17.85 -0.94
C SER A 357 -14.83 -17.72 -1.49
N THR A 358 -14.31 -18.80 -2.06
CA THR A 358 -13.01 -18.79 -2.74
C THR A 358 -13.10 -18.23 -4.17
N LYS A 359 -14.26 -17.72 -4.61
CA LYS A 359 -14.48 -17.20 -5.97
C LYS A 359 -13.53 -16.04 -6.30
N GLU A 360 -13.37 -15.10 -5.37
CA GLU A 360 -12.45 -13.97 -5.55
C GLU A 360 -10.99 -14.41 -5.61
N LEU A 361 -10.62 -15.40 -4.80
CA LEU A 361 -9.27 -15.96 -4.76
C LEU A 361 -8.94 -16.79 -5.99
N ALA A 362 -9.91 -17.53 -6.52
CA ALA A 362 -9.72 -18.40 -7.65
C ALA A 362 -9.51 -17.69 -8.98
N ASN A 363 -9.98 -16.44 -9.09
CA ASN A 363 -9.68 -15.59 -10.24
C ASN A 363 -8.24 -15.04 -10.19
N ARG A 364 -7.54 -15.15 -9.04
CA ARG A 364 -6.12 -14.79 -8.97
C ARG A 364 -5.29 -15.86 -9.68
N GLY A 365 -4.46 -15.46 -10.65
CA GLY A 365 -3.62 -16.37 -11.43
C GLY A 365 -2.72 -17.29 -10.58
N SER A 366 -2.38 -16.84 -9.37
CA SER A 366 -1.63 -17.60 -8.35
C SER A 366 -2.32 -18.90 -7.95
N PHE A 367 -3.63 -18.84 -7.70
CA PHE A 367 -4.44 -19.99 -7.32
C PHE A 367 -4.63 -20.94 -8.50
N ILE A 368 -4.78 -20.42 -9.71
CA ILE A 368 -4.94 -21.24 -10.93
C ILE A 368 -3.68 -22.08 -11.18
N VAL A 369 -2.50 -21.44 -11.18
CA VAL A 369 -1.21 -22.12 -11.41
C VAL A 369 -0.91 -23.10 -10.27
N MET A 370 -1.10 -22.69 -9.01
CA MET A 370 -0.86 -23.57 -7.86
C MET A 370 -1.80 -24.78 -7.86
N ARG A 371 -3.08 -24.59 -8.17
CA ARG A 371 -4.07 -25.67 -8.34
C ARG A 371 -3.66 -26.64 -9.43
N GLY A 372 -3.23 -26.15 -10.60
CA GLY A 372 -2.75 -26.98 -11.69
C GLY A 372 -1.56 -27.85 -11.27
N ASN A 373 -0.59 -27.26 -10.56
CA ASN A 373 0.58 -27.96 -10.05
C ASN A 373 0.21 -29.02 -8.99
N MET A 374 -0.69 -28.70 -8.08
CA MET A 374 -1.14 -29.65 -7.04
C MET A 374 -1.90 -30.83 -7.64
N LYS A 375 -2.78 -30.58 -8.62
CA LYS A 375 -3.46 -31.64 -9.38
C LYS A 375 -2.45 -32.52 -10.14
N ALA A 376 -1.43 -31.91 -10.76
CA ALA A 376 -0.37 -32.66 -11.45
C ALA A 376 0.46 -33.53 -10.48
N GLN A 377 0.55 -33.14 -9.21
CA GLN A 377 1.18 -33.93 -8.15
C GLN A 377 0.27 -35.01 -7.55
N GLY A 378 -0.97 -35.13 -8.02
CA GLY A 378 -1.95 -36.07 -7.47
C GLY A 378 -2.52 -35.67 -6.11
N ILE A 379 -2.34 -34.40 -5.71
CA ILE A 379 -2.98 -33.84 -4.52
C ILE A 379 -4.40 -33.45 -4.90
N ASP A 380 -5.38 -34.01 -4.19
CA ASP A 380 -6.77 -33.64 -4.39
C ASP A 380 -6.99 -32.19 -3.94
N VAL A 381 -7.58 -31.38 -4.82
CA VAL A 381 -7.79 -29.95 -4.59
C VAL A 381 -9.29 -29.75 -4.43
N ARG A 382 -9.72 -29.56 -3.17
CA ARG A 382 -11.13 -29.44 -2.77
C ARG A 382 -11.82 -28.21 -3.36
N ALA A 383 -11.08 -27.25 -3.93
CA ALA A 383 -11.66 -26.17 -4.72
C ALA A 383 -12.32 -26.71 -6.01
N SER A 384 -13.47 -27.39 -5.90
CA SER A 384 -14.62 -27.02 -6.69
C SER A 384 -14.93 -25.59 -6.28
N LEU A 385 -14.48 -24.64 -7.11
CA LEU A 385 -15.13 -23.35 -7.20
C LEU A 385 -16.62 -23.62 -7.21
N ASP A 386 -17.34 -23.20 -6.17
CA ASP A 386 -18.78 -23.43 -5.94
C ASP A 386 -19.63 -22.80 -7.08
N MET A 387 -19.45 -23.30 -8.29
CA MET A 387 -20.17 -22.99 -9.52
C MET A 387 -21.23 -24.08 -9.79
N GLU A 388 -21.12 -25.27 -9.18
CA GLU A 388 -21.95 -26.43 -9.54
C GLU A 388 -23.01 -26.84 -8.50
N GLU A 389 -22.90 -26.47 -7.22
CA GLU A 389 -23.77 -27.07 -6.17
C GLU A 389 -25.11 -26.36 -5.91
N ASP A 390 -25.33 -25.14 -6.40
CA ASP A 390 -26.66 -24.49 -6.28
C ASP A 390 -27.67 -24.97 -7.36
N GLU A 391 -27.28 -25.87 -8.28
CA GLU A 391 -28.20 -26.43 -9.29
C GLU A 391 -28.87 -27.76 -8.88
N GLU A 392 -28.53 -28.38 -7.75
CA GLU A 392 -29.08 -29.69 -7.35
C GLU A 392 -30.53 -29.68 -6.79
N GLY A 393 -31.23 -28.55 -6.89
CA GLY A 393 -32.68 -28.49 -6.65
C GLY A 393 -33.56 -28.99 -7.82
N GLY A 394 -32.98 -29.35 -8.97
CA GLY A 394 -33.73 -29.53 -10.22
C GLY A 394 -33.48 -30.83 -10.99
N MET A 395 -33.81 -31.97 -10.38
CA MET A 395 -34.17 -33.26 -11.01
C MET A 395 -33.90 -33.40 -12.53
N GLY A 396 -32.73 -33.94 -12.90
CA GLY A 396 -32.44 -34.25 -14.31
C GLY A 396 -31.10 -34.93 -14.54
N LYS A 397 -31.00 -36.24 -14.24
CA LYS A 397 -29.86 -37.10 -14.58
C LYS A 397 -29.53 -37.04 -16.08
N GLY A 398 -28.48 -36.30 -16.43
CA GLY A 398 -27.86 -36.32 -17.75
C GLY A 398 -26.34 -36.29 -17.62
N LYS A 399 -25.72 -37.48 -17.59
CA LYS A 399 -24.26 -37.66 -17.65
C LYS A 399 -23.72 -37.11 -18.98
N GLY A 400 -23.06 -35.96 -18.95
CA GLY A 400 -22.32 -35.39 -20.06
C GLY A 400 -20.93 -34.96 -19.62
N LYS A 401 -19.91 -35.73 -19.99
CA LYS A 401 -18.49 -35.43 -19.79
C LYS A 401 -18.07 -34.30 -20.72
N GLY A 402 -17.41 -33.30 -20.12
CA GLY A 402 -16.77 -32.19 -20.81
C GLY A 402 -17.35 -30.89 -20.28
N ALA A 403 -16.50 -30.02 -19.73
CA ALA A 403 -16.78 -28.58 -19.68
C ALA A 403 -16.87 -28.10 -21.13
N GLY A 404 -17.96 -28.47 -21.79
CA GLY A 404 -18.30 -27.97 -23.11
C GLY A 404 -18.50 -26.49 -22.92
N ALA A 405 -17.78 -25.68 -23.70
CA ALA A 405 -18.09 -24.28 -23.90
C ALA A 405 -19.60 -24.12 -23.83
N ALA A 406 -20.08 -23.44 -22.77
CA ALA A 406 -21.51 -23.28 -22.54
C ALA A 406 -22.11 -22.82 -23.87
N SER A 407 -22.97 -23.65 -24.47
CA SER A 407 -23.37 -23.42 -25.86
C SER A 407 -24.02 -22.05 -25.93
N LEU A 408 -23.33 -21.08 -26.53
CA LEU A 408 -23.83 -19.74 -26.66
C LEU A 408 -25.19 -19.80 -27.36
N MET A 409 -26.15 -19.04 -26.85
CA MET A 409 -27.45 -18.95 -27.51
C MET A 409 -27.42 -17.85 -28.57
N PRO A 410 -28.26 -17.95 -29.62
CA PRO A 410 -28.56 -16.81 -30.46
C PRO A 410 -29.04 -15.63 -29.60
N GLY A 411 -28.52 -14.45 -29.91
CA GLY A 411 -28.57 -13.32 -29.00
C GLY A 411 -28.38 -11.99 -29.72
N ARG A 412 -28.45 -10.90 -28.96
CA ARG A 412 -28.21 -9.55 -29.49
C ARG A 412 -27.36 -8.76 -28.51
N VAL A 413 -26.29 -8.17 -29.03
CA VAL A 413 -25.36 -7.31 -28.29
C VAL A 413 -25.33 -5.95 -28.97
N ILE A 414 -25.53 -4.88 -28.20
CA ILE A 414 -25.35 -3.52 -28.72
C ILE A 414 -23.92 -3.07 -28.44
N LEU A 415 -23.19 -2.67 -29.48
CA LEU A 415 -21.83 -2.18 -29.38
C LEU A 415 -21.81 -0.65 -29.38
N ALA A 416 -21.64 -0.04 -28.22
CA ALA A 416 -21.55 1.40 -28.05
C ALA A 416 -20.11 1.87 -28.27
N VAL A 417 -19.85 2.48 -29.43
CA VAL A 417 -18.53 2.95 -29.86
C VAL A 417 -18.54 4.43 -30.23
N PRO A 418 -17.43 5.17 -30.02
CA PRO A 418 -17.30 6.55 -30.47
C PRO A 418 -17.03 6.64 -31.99
N ASP A 419 -16.45 5.60 -32.58
CA ASP A 419 -16.07 5.52 -33.99
C ASP A 419 -16.60 4.22 -34.62
N ILE A 420 -17.15 4.34 -35.84
CA ILE A 420 -17.66 3.22 -36.62
C ILE A 420 -16.56 2.28 -37.10
N SER A 421 -15.30 2.75 -37.16
CA SER A 421 -14.16 1.92 -37.56
C SER A 421 -13.92 0.70 -36.65
N MET A 422 -14.38 0.73 -35.40
CA MET A 422 -14.30 -0.40 -34.46
C MET A 422 -15.34 -1.49 -34.74
N VAL A 423 -16.40 -1.18 -35.49
CA VAL A 423 -17.53 -2.09 -35.71
C VAL A 423 -17.11 -3.29 -36.55
N ASP A 424 -16.32 -3.09 -37.60
CA ASP A 424 -15.83 -4.16 -38.47
C ASP A 424 -14.95 -5.14 -37.71
N PHE A 425 -14.11 -4.63 -36.80
CA PHE A 425 -13.27 -5.45 -35.93
C PHE A 425 -14.09 -6.39 -35.04
N PHE A 426 -15.13 -5.87 -34.39
CA PHE A 426 -16.00 -6.70 -33.56
C PHE A 426 -16.89 -7.64 -34.38
N HIS A 427 -17.35 -7.23 -35.57
CA HIS A 427 -18.10 -8.13 -36.46
C HIS A 427 -17.28 -9.36 -36.84
N ASP A 428 -16.00 -9.18 -37.15
CA ASP A 428 -15.12 -10.31 -37.45
C ASP A 428 -15.02 -11.29 -36.27
N HIS A 429 -14.79 -10.79 -35.05
CA HIS A 429 -14.68 -11.65 -33.86
C HIS A 429 -16.02 -12.34 -33.50
N PHE A 430 -17.15 -11.63 -33.64
CA PHE A 430 -18.48 -12.20 -33.41
C PHE A 430 -18.89 -13.22 -34.48
N ALA A 431 -18.40 -13.08 -35.72
CA ALA A 431 -18.66 -14.05 -36.81
C ALA A 431 -17.99 -15.42 -36.55
N HIS A 432 -16.92 -15.45 -35.75
CA HIS A 432 -16.24 -16.68 -35.35
C HIS A 432 -16.89 -17.37 -34.14
N LEU A 433 -17.95 -16.80 -33.57
CA LEU A 433 -18.70 -17.43 -32.48
C LEU A 433 -19.58 -18.56 -33.02
N GLY A 434 -19.63 -19.68 -32.29
CA GLY A 434 -20.47 -20.84 -32.66
C GLY A 434 -21.99 -20.59 -32.62
N ALA A 435 -22.42 -19.39 -32.23
CA ALA A 435 -23.81 -18.98 -32.14
C ALA A 435 -24.07 -17.69 -32.92
N SER A 436 -25.26 -17.58 -33.52
CA SER A 436 -25.69 -16.39 -34.26
C SER A 436 -26.01 -15.25 -33.30
N ILE A 437 -25.01 -14.42 -32.98
CA ILE A 437 -25.18 -13.24 -32.15
C ILE A 437 -25.21 -12.00 -33.04
N GLU A 438 -26.34 -11.30 -33.02
CA GLU A 438 -26.54 -10.06 -33.75
C GLU A 438 -25.83 -8.91 -33.03
N LEU A 439 -24.76 -8.41 -33.63
CA LEU A 439 -24.04 -7.24 -33.15
C LEU A 439 -24.64 -5.97 -33.79
N VAL A 440 -25.21 -5.09 -32.96
CA VAL A 440 -25.83 -3.85 -33.43
C VAL A 440 -24.97 -2.66 -33.03
N PRO A 441 -24.34 -1.94 -33.98
CA PRO A 441 -23.49 -0.80 -33.65
C PRO A 441 -24.31 0.42 -33.23
N ALA A 442 -23.85 1.10 -32.18
CA ALA A 442 -24.45 2.33 -31.68
C ALA A 442 -23.38 3.43 -31.56
N LEU A 443 -23.56 4.50 -32.33
CA LEU A 443 -22.71 5.68 -32.28
C LEU A 443 -23.28 6.71 -31.29
N GLY A 444 -22.61 6.87 -30.15
CA GLY A 444 -22.96 7.84 -29.11
C GLY A 444 -24.03 7.38 -28.11
N VAL A 445 -24.17 8.15 -27.03
CA VAL A 445 -25.01 7.82 -25.86
C VAL A 445 -26.49 7.70 -26.21
N GLU A 446 -27.08 8.71 -26.86
CA GLU A 446 -28.52 8.74 -27.13
C GLU A 446 -28.96 7.67 -28.13
N ASN A 447 -28.14 7.42 -29.17
CA ASN A 447 -28.41 6.35 -30.12
C ASN A 447 -28.33 4.97 -29.45
N THR A 448 -27.38 4.77 -28.53
CA THR A 448 -27.28 3.54 -27.74
C THR A 448 -28.56 3.30 -26.94
N LEU A 449 -29.08 4.32 -26.23
CA LEU A 449 -30.30 4.19 -25.44
C LEU A 449 -31.53 3.89 -26.32
N LEU A 450 -31.64 4.54 -27.48
CA LEU A 450 -32.72 4.30 -28.43
C LEU A 450 -32.70 2.87 -28.98
N LEU A 451 -31.51 2.37 -29.34
CA LEU A 451 -31.33 1.00 -29.82
C LEU A 451 -31.60 -0.04 -28.74
N VAL A 452 -31.24 0.25 -27.48
CA VAL A 452 -31.57 -0.60 -26.34
C VAL A 452 -33.09 -0.70 -26.18
N GLN A 453 -33.80 0.42 -26.21
CA GLN A 453 -35.26 0.45 -26.13
C GLN A 453 -35.92 -0.30 -27.31
N GLN A 454 -35.38 -0.16 -28.52
CA GLN A 454 -35.85 -0.90 -29.69
C GLN A 454 -35.58 -2.40 -29.59
N ALA A 455 -34.40 -2.80 -29.10
CA ALA A 455 -34.04 -4.21 -28.91
C ALA A 455 -34.95 -4.89 -27.88
N MET A 456 -35.36 -4.18 -26.82
CA MET A 456 -36.34 -4.68 -25.87
C MET A 456 -37.69 -5.04 -26.53
N GLN A 457 -38.13 -4.24 -27.51
CA GLN A 457 -39.39 -4.50 -28.23
C GLN A 457 -39.30 -5.70 -29.19
N LEU A 458 -38.10 -6.05 -29.65
CA LEU A 458 -37.87 -7.05 -30.71
C LEU A 458 -37.51 -8.45 -30.20
N GLY A 459 -37.67 -8.74 -28.90
CA GLY A 459 -37.33 -10.05 -28.32
C GLY A 459 -36.12 -10.03 -27.38
N GLY A 460 -35.62 -8.84 -27.07
CA GLY A 460 -34.72 -8.56 -25.96
C GLY A 460 -33.23 -8.51 -26.31
N LEU A 461 -32.48 -7.97 -25.36
CA LEU A 461 -31.07 -7.61 -25.45
C LEU A 461 -30.30 -8.44 -24.42
N ASP A 462 -29.15 -9.01 -24.80
CA ASP A 462 -28.29 -9.71 -23.84
C ASP A 462 -27.56 -8.71 -22.95
N PHE A 463 -26.78 -7.82 -23.55
CA PHE A 463 -26.08 -6.74 -22.87
C PHE A 463 -25.62 -5.65 -23.85
N VAL A 464 -25.12 -4.55 -23.29
CA VAL A 464 -24.45 -3.47 -24.05
C VAL A 464 -22.95 -3.57 -23.80
N LEU A 465 -22.17 -3.65 -24.87
CA LEU A 465 -20.70 -3.61 -24.82
C LEU A 465 -20.23 -2.18 -25.12
N VAL A 466 -19.56 -1.55 -24.16
CA VAL A 466 -19.35 -0.10 -24.12
C VAL A 466 -17.86 0.25 -24.20
N HIS A 467 -17.51 1.19 -25.07
CA HIS A 467 -16.17 1.74 -25.16
C HIS A 467 -15.82 2.57 -23.90
N PRO A 468 -14.56 2.54 -23.39
CA PRO A 468 -14.17 3.22 -22.15
C PRO A 468 -14.42 4.73 -22.13
N GLU A 469 -14.50 5.37 -23.29
CA GLU A 469 -14.81 6.79 -23.39
C GLU A 469 -16.19 7.14 -22.82
N PHE A 470 -17.17 6.25 -22.96
CA PHE A 470 -18.51 6.46 -22.37
C PHE A 470 -18.57 6.18 -20.87
N LEU A 471 -17.50 5.63 -20.29
CA LEU A 471 -17.37 5.38 -18.84
C LEU A 471 -16.82 6.60 -18.09
N ARG A 472 -16.31 7.62 -18.82
CA ARG A 472 -15.77 8.85 -18.22
C ARG A 472 -16.85 9.70 -17.56
N ASP A 473 -18.07 9.69 -18.10
CA ASP A 473 -19.19 10.39 -17.50
C ASP A 473 -19.82 9.54 -16.39
N ARG A 474 -19.42 9.82 -15.15
CA ARG A 474 -19.95 9.19 -13.94
C ARG A 474 -21.21 9.87 -13.40
N SER A 475 -21.76 10.85 -14.11
CA SER A 475 -23.01 11.49 -13.69
C SER A 475 -24.17 10.49 -13.75
N GLN A 476 -25.26 10.77 -13.03
CA GLN A 476 -26.50 9.97 -13.15
C GLN A 476 -27.06 9.96 -14.59
N ASN A 477 -26.62 10.91 -15.43
CA ASN A 477 -27.00 11.01 -16.84
C ASN A 477 -26.04 10.24 -17.77
N GLY A 478 -24.92 9.72 -17.26
CA GLY A 478 -23.98 8.91 -18.01
C GLY A 478 -24.61 7.63 -18.55
N LEU A 479 -24.08 7.12 -19.66
CA LEU A 479 -24.63 5.95 -20.37
C LEU A 479 -24.79 4.74 -19.45
N VAL A 480 -23.76 4.40 -18.68
CA VAL A 480 -23.75 3.24 -17.77
C VAL A 480 -24.83 3.35 -16.71
N SER A 481 -24.93 4.50 -16.05
CA SER A 481 -25.94 4.75 -15.02
C SER A 481 -27.35 4.63 -15.58
N ARG A 482 -27.60 5.16 -16.79
CA ARG A 482 -28.92 5.06 -17.45
C ARG A 482 -29.26 3.63 -17.83
N LEU A 483 -28.31 2.88 -18.40
CA LEU A 483 -28.50 1.47 -18.75
C LEU A 483 -28.75 0.58 -17.51
N LYS A 484 -28.04 0.85 -16.41
CA LYS A 484 -28.25 0.15 -15.14
C LYS A 484 -29.58 0.48 -14.49
N MET A 485 -30.04 1.73 -14.55
CA MET A 485 -31.38 2.11 -14.08
C MET A 485 -32.49 1.39 -14.84
N THR A 486 -32.27 1.07 -16.12
CA THR A 486 -33.18 0.25 -16.93
C THR A 486 -33.02 -1.26 -16.72
N GLY A 487 -32.09 -1.69 -15.87
CA GLY A 487 -31.86 -3.10 -15.55
C GLY A 487 -31.10 -3.89 -16.62
N HIS A 488 -30.39 -3.20 -17.53
CA HIS A 488 -29.60 -3.86 -18.57
C HIS A 488 -28.18 -4.15 -18.11
N GLY A 489 -27.66 -5.29 -18.54
CA GLY A 489 -26.26 -5.63 -18.37
C GLY A 489 -25.36 -4.72 -19.21
N VAL A 490 -24.31 -4.18 -18.60
CA VAL A 490 -23.34 -3.30 -19.26
C VAL A 490 -21.95 -3.89 -19.09
N CYS A 491 -21.26 -4.14 -20.19
CA CYS A 491 -19.86 -4.60 -20.19
C CYS A 491 -18.96 -3.57 -20.86
N ALA A 492 -17.67 -3.58 -20.54
CA ALA A 492 -16.66 -2.73 -21.19
C ALA A 492 -15.66 -3.54 -22.03
N PHE A 493 -14.92 -2.89 -22.92
CA PHE A 493 -13.79 -3.50 -23.63
C PHE A 493 -12.62 -2.51 -23.75
N GLY A 494 -11.48 -2.95 -24.28
CA GLY A 494 -10.46 -2.03 -24.80
C GLY A 494 -9.44 -1.53 -23.78
N TRP A 495 -9.05 -2.36 -22.81
CA TRP A 495 -7.97 -2.03 -21.88
C TRP A 495 -6.75 -2.94 -22.05
N VAL A 496 -5.59 -2.39 -21.68
CA VAL A 496 -4.32 -3.11 -21.52
C VAL A 496 -4.18 -3.38 -20.01
N PRO A 497 -3.65 -4.55 -19.57
CA PRO A 497 -3.54 -4.94 -18.15
C PRO A 497 -2.96 -3.87 -17.21
N SER A 498 -2.18 -2.93 -17.75
CA SER A 498 -1.74 -1.71 -17.10
C SER A 498 -2.14 -0.48 -17.92
N GLY A 499 -2.93 0.43 -17.32
CA GLY A 499 -3.26 1.72 -17.94
C GLY A 499 -4.40 2.47 -17.25
N PRO A 500 -4.52 3.80 -17.47
CA PRO A 500 -5.55 4.64 -16.85
C PRO A 500 -6.98 4.23 -17.21
N MET A 501 -7.17 3.48 -18.30
CA MET A 501 -8.48 2.96 -18.68
C MET A 501 -8.97 1.85 -17.75
N ARG A 502 -8.06 1.08 -17.10
CA ARG A 502 -8.43 0.05 -16.13
C ARG A 502 -9.19 0.66 -14.96
N GLU A 503 -8.62 1.70 -14.37
CA GLU A 503 -9.22 2.39 -13.22
C GLU A 503 -10.60 2.94 -13.58
N ILE A 504 -10.76 3.47 -14.80
CA ILE A 504 -12.06 3.95 -15.30
C ILE A 504 -13.07 2.80 -15.39
N ILE A 505 -12.70 1.64 -15.92
CA ILE A 505 -13.59 0.47 -16.04
C ILE A 505 -13.96 -0.09 -14.66
N GLU A 506 -12.97 -0.33 -13.80
CA GLU A 506 -13.16 -0.89 -12.45
C GLU A 506 -14.03 0.03 -11.57
N SER A 507 -13.89 1.35 -11.72
CA SER A 507 -14.68 2.34 -10.97
C SER A 507 -16.04 2.68 -11.61
N ALA A 508 -16.26 2.36 -12.88
CA ALA A 508 -17.54 2.62 -13.56
C ALA A 508 -18.65 1.64 -13.16
N GLY A 509 -18.28 0.59 -12.41
CA GLY A 509 -19.21 -0.43 -11.92
C GLY A 509 -19.89 -1.18 -13.05
N VAL A 510 -19.19 -1.52 -14.13
CA VAL A 510 -19.72 -2.39 -15.20
C VAL A 510 -19.93 -3.83 -14.69
N ASP A 511 -20.73 -4.62 -15.39
CA ASP A 511 -21.06 -6.02 -15.03
C ASP A 511 -20.00 -7.05 -15.47
N GLY A 512 -19.07 -6.64 -16.34
CA GLY A 512 -17.96 -7.44 -16.84
C GLY A 512 -17.15 -6.65 -17.87
N TRP A 513 -15.99 -7.16 -18.28
CA TRP A 513 -15.16 -6.49 -19.28
C TRP A 513 -14.33 -7.48 -20.12
N LEU A 514 -13.85 -7.02 -21.28
CA LEU A 514 -12.93 -7.72 -22.17
C LEU A 514 -11.57 -7.05 -22.19
N ASP A 515 -10.51 -7.85 -22.15
CA ASP A 515 -9.15 -7.37 -22.38
C ASP A 515 -8.97 -7.11 -23.88
N GLY A 516 -8.41 -5.95 -24.23
CA GLY A 516 -8.20 -5.55 -25.62
C GLY A 516 -9.45 -5.13 -26.40
N PRO A 517 -9.29 -4.65 -27.65
CA PRO A 517 -8.03 -4.51 -28.39
C PRO A 517 -7.28 -3.23 -28.02
N SER A 518 -6.04 -3.34 -27.53
CA SER A 518 -5.04 -2.31 -27.86
C SER A 518 -4.83 -2.37 -29.36
N PHE A 519 -4.83 -1.24 -30.08
CA PHE A 519 -4.64 -1.18 -31.53
C PHE A 519 -3.58 -2.20 -32.02
N GLY A 520 -4.03 -3.29 -32.67
CA GLY A 520 -3.17 -4.35 -33.23
C GLY A 520 -3.17 -5.70 -32.50
N THR A 521 -3.65 -5.80 -31.27
CA THR A 521 -3.83 -7.09 -30.56
C THR A 521 -5.31 -7.46 -30.62
N GLY A 522 -5.66 -8.62 -31.21
CA GLY A 522 -7.03 -9.12 -31.28
C GLY A 522 -7.68 -9.31 -29.90
N ILE A 523 -8.98 -9.57 -29.88
CA ILE A 523 -9.68 -9.98 -28.64
C ILE A 523 -9.44 -11.48 -28.43
N ASP A 524 -9.17 -11.88 -27.18
CA ASP A 524 -9.15 -13.30 -26.83
C ASP A 524 -10.56 -13.89 -27.00
N GLN A 525 -10.71 -14.78 -27.97
CA GLN A 525 -11.98 -15.39 -28.32
C GLN A 525 -12.57 -16.19 -27.15
N GLU A 526 -11.74 -16.78 -26.30
CA GLU A 526 -12.21 -17.53 -25.13
C GLU A 526 -12.84 -16.59 -24.09
N GLN A 527 -12.20 -15.44 -23.81
CA GLN A 527 -12.76 -14.41 -22.93
C GLN A 527 -14.07 -13.84 -23.47
N LEU A 528 -14.15 -13.63 -24.80
CA LEU A 528 -15.38 -13.17 -25.44
C LEU A 528 -16.52 -14.17 -25.26
N ILE A 529 -16.26 -15.47 -25.47
CA ILE A 529 -17.24 -16.54 -25.26
C ILE A 529 -17.68 -16.59 -23.80
N GLU A 530 -16.74 -16.52 -22.85
CA GLU A 530 -17.04 -16.55 -21.42
C GLU A 530 -17.90 -15.36 -20.99
N LEU A 531 -17.55 -14.15 -21.43
CA LEU A 531 -18.31 -12.94 -21.11
C LEU A 531 -19.74 -13.03 -21.64
N ILE A 532 -19.92 -13.43 -22.91
CA ILE A 532 -21.25 -13.57 -23.51
C ILE A 532 -22.05 -14.64 -22.77
N GLY A 533 -21.43 -15.79 -22.48
CA GLY A 533 -22.08 -16.88 -21.74
C GLY A 533 -22.56 -16.43 -20.37
N TYR A 534 -21.71 -15.70 -19.63
CA TYR A 534 -22.05 -15.09 -18.34
C TYR A 534 -23.25 -14.13 -18.46
N MET A 535 -23.23 -13.21 -19.43
CA MET A 535 -24.32 -12.23 -19.60
C MET A 535 -25.64 -12.87 -20.03
N GLN A 536 -25.60 -13.89 -20.90
CA GLN A 536 -26.79 -14.66 -21.28
C GLN A 536 -27.37 -15.45 -20.11
N ALA A 537 -26.51 -16.03 -19.26
CA ALA A 537 -26.94 -16.70 -18.03
C ALA A 537 -27.58 -15.71 -17.05
N LYS A 538 -26.96 -14.54 -16.84
CA LYS A 538 -27.50 -13.45 -16.01
C LYS A 538 -28.87 -12.95 -16.50
N ARG A 539 -29.05 -12.79 -17.81
CA ARG A 539 -30.33 -12.45 -18.43
C ARG A 539 -31.40 -13.52 -18.19
N LYS A 540 -31.07 -14.80 -18.43
CA LYS A 540 -31.97 -15.93 -18.15
C LYS A 540 -32.42 -15.94 -16.69
N PHE A 541 -31.49 -15.71 -15.77
CA PHE A 541 -31.77 -15.62 -14.34
C PHE A 541 -32.72 -14.46 -14.03
N SER A 542 -32.42 -13.26 -14.55
CA SER A 542 -33.29 -12.08 -14.40
C SER A 542 -34.70 -12.33 -14.94
N ASN A 543 -34.84 -12.99 -16.10
CA ASN A 543 -36.15 -13.33 -16.66
C ASN A 543 -36.91 -14.37 -15.84
N ARG A 544 -36.23 -15.33 -15.19
CA ARG A 544 -36.88 -16.35 -14.34
C ARG A 544 -37.39 -15.79 -13.02
N PHE A 545 -36.63 -14.87 -12.41
CA PHE A 545 -36.96 -14.34 -11.08
C PHE A 545 -37.66 -12.96 -11.11
N GLY A 546 -37.53 -12.22 -12.21
CA GLY A 546 -38.09 -10.87 -12.37
C GLY A 546 -39.50 -10.79 -12.96
N GLY A 547 -40.10 -11.91 -13.38
CA GLY A 547 -41.40 -11.95 -14.08
C GLY A 547 -42.65 -11.59 -13.26
N GLY A 548 -42.52 -11.22 -11.97
CA GLY A 548 -43.66 -10.94 -11.08
C GLY A 548 -43.98 -9.45 -10.83
N GLY A 549 -43.16 -8.51 -11.31
CA GLY A 549 -43.21 -7.11 -10.86
C GLY A 549 -43.32 -6.08 -11.98
N GLY A 550 -44.42 -6.07 -12.74
CA GLY A 550 -44.62 -5.13 -13.85
C GLY A 550 -46.06 -4.67 -14.05
N GLY A 551 -46.51 -3.67 -13.28
CA GLY A 551 -47.17 -2.49 -13.85
C GLY A 551 -48.64 -2.53 -14.30
N GLY A 552 -49.45 -3.53 -13.97
CA GLY A 552 -50.91 -3.47 -14.22
C GLY A 552 -51.69 -2.92 -13.02
N LYS A 553 -52.07 -1.64 -13.02
CA LYS A 553 -53.06 -1.09 -12.07
C LYS A 553 -54.42 -1.79 -12.29
N PRO A 554 -54.99 -2.52 -11.30
CA PRO A 554 -56.39 -2.92 -11.36
C PRO A 554 -57.25 -1.72 -10.95
N GLY A 555 -58.20 -1.36 -11.80
CA GLY A 555 -59.17 -0.31 -11.53
C GLY A 555 -59.98 -0.61 -10.27
N PHE A 556 -60.18 0.44 -9.46
CA PHE A 556 -61.15 0.47 -8.38
C PHE A 556 -62.56 0.23 -8.94
N ALA A 557 -63.17 -0.90 -8.58
CA ALA A 557 -64.62 -1.09 -8.62
C ALA A 557 -65.11 -1.37 -7.21
N SER A 558 -65.86 -0.39 -6.71
CA SER A 558 -66.69 -0.43 -5.51
C SER A 558 -67.84 -1.45 -5.66
N GLY A 559 -68.16 -2.18 -4.59
CA GLY A 559 -69.56 -2.58 -4.34
C GLY A 559 -69.81 -3.99 -3.78
N GLY A 560 -70.27 -4.04 -2.51
CA GLY A 560 -71.11 -5.10 -1.91
C GLY A 560 -70.37 -6.37 -1.46
N GLY A 561 -70.51 -6.89 -0.24
CA GLY A 561 -71.63 -6.90 0.71
C GLY A 561 -72.07 -8.36 0.94
N PHE A 562 -72.34 -8.72 2.21
CA PHE A 562 -72.74 -10.06 2.76
C PHE A 562 -71.59 -11.05 3.02
N GLY A 563 -71.48 -11.76 4.16
CA GLY A 563 -72.32 -11.91 5.36
C GLY A 563 -72.21 -13.34 5.93
N GLY A 564 -72.12 -13.48 7.27
CA GLY A 564 -72.36 -14.74 8.03
C GLY A 564 -71.09 -15.49 8.46
N LYS A 565 -70.74 -15.60 9.76
CA LYS A 565 -71.33 -16.34 10.92
C LYS A 565 -70.76 -17.76 11.10
N SER A 566 -70.70 -18.19 12.37
CA SER A 566 -70.24 -19.46 12.98
C SER A 566 -68.71 -19.65 13.03
N GLY A 567 -68.02 -19.84 14.17
CA GLY A 567 -68.40 -20.14 15.55
C GLY A 567 -68.28 -21.64 15.83
N LEU A 568 -67.29 -22.05 16.63
CA LEU A 568 -67.37 -23.13 17.65
C LEU A 568 -66.01 -23.38 18.32
N GLU A 569 -66.00 -23.21 19.64
CA GLU A 569 -65.09 -23.82 20.60
C GLU A 569 -65.22 -25.36 20.59
N LEU A 570 -64.15 -26.06 20.96
CA LEU A 570 -64.14 -27.11 22.00
C LEU A 570 -62.70 -27.67 22.20
N ALA A 571 -62.18 -27.52 23.41
CA ALA A 571 -61.14 -28.37 24.02
C ALA A 571 -61.85 -29.54 24.77
N PRO A 572 -61.24 -30.36 25.67
CA PRO A 572 -59.83 -30.63 26.03
C PRO A 572 -59.52 -32.15 26.31
N SER A 573 -58.29 -32.51 26.72
CA SER A 573 -57.96 -33.43 27.85
C SER A 573 -56.45 -33.75 27.91
N MET A 574 -55.76 -33.46 29.04
CA MET A 574 -55.23 -34.36 30.11
C MET A 574 -54.12 -35.33 29.63
N SER A 575 -52.98 -35.52 30.32
CA SER A 575 -52.83 -35.76 31.76
C SER A 575 -51.38 -35.61 32.29
N GLN A 576 -51.28 -35.25 33.59
CA GLN A 576 -50.34 -35.72 34.63
C GLN A 576 -48.82 -35.53 34.43
N GLY A 577 -48.03 -35.00 35.37
CA GLY A 577 -48.27 -34.67 36.78
C GLY A 577 -47.15 -35.21 37.67
N SER A 578 -46.70 -34.38 38.63
CA SER A 578 -45.82 -34.59 39.82
C SER A 578 -44.57 -33.70 39.72
N GLY A 579 -44.20 -32.84 40.67
CA GLY A 579 -44.58 -32.57 42.07
C GLY A 579 -43.28 -32.04 42.74
N VAL A 580 -43.11 -30.73 43.02
CA VAL A 580 -43.43 -30.02 44.31
C VAL A 580 -42.43 -30.41 45.44
N PRO A 581 -41.99 -29.53 46.39
CA PRO A 581 -42.15 -28.06 46.58
C PRO A 581 -40.97 -27.25 47.24
N LEU A 582 -41.24 -25.94 47.44
CA LEU A 582 -40.97 -25.12 48.68
C LEU A 582 -39.53 -24.58 48.88
N LEU A 583 -39.23 -23.35 49.37
CA LEU A 583 -39.87 -22.24 50.10
C LEU A 583 -39.24 -20.91 49.58
N GLN A 584 -40.00 -19.85 49.24
CA GLN A 584 -40.49 -18.75 50.10
C GLN A 584 -39.43 -17.65 50.41
N GLN A 585 -39.67 -16.41 49.94
CA GLN A 585 -40.14 -15.27 50.77
C GLN A 585 -39.66 -13.88 50.28
N GLN A 586 -40.64 -13.02 49.95
CA GLN A 586 -40.75 -11.56 50.15
C GLN A 586 -39.54 -10.63 49.95
N ASN A 587 -39.68 -9.59 49.11
CA ASN A 587 -40.17 -8.28 49.56
C ASN A 587 -40.33 -7.24 48.41
N SER A 588 -40.99 -6.15 48.77
CA SER A 588 -41.84 -5.27 47.97
C SER A 588 -41.24 -3.87 47.75
N MET A 589 -41.84 -3.10 46.82
CA MET A 589 -41.82 -1.61 46.67
C MET A 589 -40.56 -1.00 46.00
N MET A 590 -40.56 0.02 45.14
CA MET A 590 -41.49 1.11 44.82
C MET A 590 -41.48 1.44 43.31
N ARG A 591 -42.59 2.05 42.86
CA ARG A 591 -42.88 2.56 41.53
C ARG A 591 -43.12 4.08 41.65
N ALA A 592 -42.57 4.89 40.73
CA ALA A 592 -43.00 6.23 40.26
C ALA A 592 -41.79 7.10 39.85
N PRO A 593 -41.93 8.20 39.07
CA PRO A 593 -42.85 8.48 37.94
C PRO A 593 -42.12 9.14 36.72
N PRO A 594 -42.80 9.37 35.57
CA PRO A 594 -42.30 10.18 34.45
C PRO A 594 -42.96 11.57 34.37
N SER A 595 -42.22 12.62 34.01
CA SER A 595 -42.71 13.97 33.66
C SER A 595 -41.56 14.83 33.08
N PRO A 596 -41.81 15.98 32.40
CA PRO A 596 -42.84 16.30 31.41
C PRO A 596 -42.28 17.05 30.17
N MET A 597 -43.11 17.15 29.12
CA MET A 597 -42.90 18.06 27.97
C MET A 597 -43.03 19.56 28.39
N PRO A 598 -42.58 20.47 27.51
CA PRO A 598 -43.38 21.65 27.22
C PRO A 598 -43.69 21.84 25.74
N ASN A 599 -44.82 22.49 25.55
CA ASN A 599 -45.56 22.79 24.33
C ASN A 599 -45.29 24.24 23.87
N ASN A 600 -45.76 24.54 22.65
CA ASN A 600 -46.00 25.84 22.00
C ASN A 600 -44.88 26.56 21.21
N GLY A 601 -45.21 26.84 19.94
CA GLY A 601 -44.62 27.92 19.16
C GLY A 601 -45.02 27.94 17.68
N MET A 602 -46.27 28.33 17.40
CA MET A 602 -46.78 28.72 16.07
C MET A 602 -45.83 29.66 15.30
N MET A 603 -45.69 29.48 13.98
CA MET A 603 -45.94 30.52 12.96
C MET A 603 -45.79 29.97 11.53
N ASN A 604 -46.81 30.24 10.72
CA ASN A 604 -46.90 30.11 9.26
C ASN A 604 -46.60 31.50 8.66
N PRO A 605 -46.10 31.62 7.42
CA PRO A 605 -46.98 32.14 6.35
C PRO A 605 -46.72 31.46 4.99
N MET A 606 -47.74 30.98 4.29
CA MET A 606 -48.45 31.71 3.22
C MET A 606 -47.53 32.54 2.29
N MET A 607 -47.32 32.08 1.04
CA MET A 607 -47.57 32.84 -0.19
C MET A 607 -47.41 31.97 -1.44
N ASN A 608 -48.45 32.01 -2.28
CA ASN A 608 -48.50 31.76 -3.72
C ASN A 608 -49.72 32.59 -4.21
N PRO A 609 -49.98 32.87 -5.50
CA PRO A 609 -49.16 33.03 -6.71
C PRO A 609 -49.44 34.38 -7.46
N MET A 610 -48.62 34.79 -8.44
CA MET A 610 -49.03 35.76 -9.48
C MET A 610 -48.10 35.65 -10.71
N MET A 611 -48.56 35.06 -11.82
CA MET A 611 -49.06 35.67 -13.07
C MET A 611 -48.10 36.61 -13.84
N GLY A 612 -47.89 36.28 -15.12
CA GLY A 612 -47.31 37.12 -16.19
C GLY A 612 -46.65 36.22 -17.26
N ALA A 613 -47.33 35.68 -18.27
CA ALA A 613 -47.97 36.29 -19.44
C ALA A 613 -46.99 36.96 -20.43
N GLY A 614 -46.96 36.44 -21.67
CA GLY A 614 -46.30 36.99 -22.87
C GLY A 614 -45.23 36.05 -23.44
N GLY A 615 -45.37 35.31 -24.56
CA GLY A 615 -46.24 35.49 -25.72
C GLY A 615 -45.63 36.47 -26.72
N GLY A 616 -44.95 35.98 -27.78
CA GLY A 616 -44.53 36.86 -28.89
C GLY A 616 -43.41 36.38 -29.82
N ASN A 617 -43.79 35.55 -30.78
CA ASN A 617 -43.30 35.35 -32.17
C ASN A 617 -42.27 36.30 -32.86
N ILE A 618 -41.39 35.65 -33.65
CA ILE A 618 -41.02 35.87 -35.08
C ILE A 618 -40.25 37.15 -35.51
N MET A 619 -39.04 36.96 -36.08
CA MET A 619 -38.55 37.33 -37.45
C MET A 619 -37.01 37.12 -37.51
N MET A 620 -36.45 36.23 -38.35
CA MET A 620 -36.07 36.38 -39.77
C MET A 620 -35.03 37.48 -40.09
N THR A 621 -33.79 37.05 -40.34
CA THR A 621 -32.76 37.58 -41.30
C THR A 621 -31.49 36.73 -41.09
N ASN A 622 -31.01 35.82 -41.94
CA ASN A 622 -30.65 35.77 -43.38
C ASN A 622 -29.51 36.71 -43.82
N MET A 623 -28.31 36.14 -43.95
CA MET A 623 -27.20 36.37 -44.92
C MET A 623 -26.00 35.55 -44.37
N GLY A 624 -25.46 34.49 -45.01
CA GLY A 624 -24.85 34.39 -46.35
C GLY A 624 -23.38 34.86 -46.27
N GLY A 625 -22.31 34.15 -46.62
CA GLY A 625 -22.04 32.82 -47.17
C GLY A 625 -20.53 32.68 -47.49
N MET A 626 -20.10 31.46 -47.85
CA MET A 626 -18.96 31.08 -48.71
C MET A 626 -17.47 31.37 -48.34
N ASN A 627 -16.70 30.30 -48.08
CA ASN A 627 -15.67 29.68 -48.98
C ASN A 627 -14.69 28.83 -48.13
N GLN A 628 -14.71 27.50 -48.17
CA GLN A 628 -14.12 26.56 -49.15
C GLN A 628 -12.58 26.53 -49.26
N ALA A 629 -12.10 25.28 -49.34
CA ALA A 629 -10.79 24.74 -49.72
C ALA A 629 -9.73 24.60 -48.61
N ALA A 630 -8.93 23.54 -48.52
CA ALA A 630 -8.94 22.19 -49.07
C ALA A 630 -7.78 21.44 -48.37
N ASN A 631 -7.99 20.16 -48.05
CA ASN A 631 -6.93 19.22 -47.69
C ASN A 631 -6.24 18.73 -48.99
N PRO A 632 -4.97 18.27 -48.96
CA PRO A 632 -4.76 16.82 -49.14
C PRO A 632 -3.53 16.20 -48.42
N LEU A 633 -3.80 15.18 -47.60
CA LEU A 633 -3.37 13.76 -47.63
C LEU A 633 -2.03 13.26 -48.29
N TYR A 634 -1.40 12.31 -47.55
CA TYR A 634 -0.42 11.23 -47.88
C TYR A 634 1.03 11.59 -48.27
N GLY A 635 2.11 10.91 -47.86
CA GLY A 635 2.33 9.72 -47.01
C GLY A 635 3.74 9.08 -47.26
N ALA A 636 4.43 8.67 -46.18
CA ALA A 636 5.50 7.63 -46.05
C ALA A 636 6.87 7.81 -46.80
N PRO A 637 7.95 7.02 -46.53
CA PRO A 637 8.42 6.28 -45.33
C PRO A 637 9.93 6.59 -44.97
N PRO A 638 10.56 5.94 -43.95
CA PRO A 638 11.87 6.32 -43.39
C PRO A 638 13.07 5.41 -43.77
N SER A 639 14.29 5.86 -43.39
CA SER A 639 15.58 5.12 -43.15
C SER A 639 16.73 5.42 -44.14
N PRO A 640 18.03 5.09 -43.87
CA PRO A 640 18.74 4.74 -42.61
C PRO A 640 20.15 5.41 -42.41
N LEU A 641 20.72 5.22 -41.20
CA LEU A 641 22.14 5.04 -40.81
C LEU A 641 23.29 5.78 -41.55
N SER A 642 24.13 6.52 -40.79
CA SER A 642 25.61 6.39 -40.86
C SER A 642 26.36 7.05 -39.69
N SER A 643 27.02 6.21 -38.90
CA SER A 643 28.38 6.29 -38.34
C SER A 643 29.20 7.61 -38.29
N GLN A 644 29.76 7.82 -37.09
CA GLN A 644 31.18 8.13 -36.77
C GLN A 644 31.67 9.60 -36.60
N PRO A 645 32.75 9.79 -35.80
CA PRO A 645 32.93 10.92 -34.88
C PRO A 645 33.97 11.95 -35.37
N GLY A 646 33.86 13.19 -34.88
CA GLY A 646 34.80 14.26 -35.17
C GLY A 646 35.20 15.02 -33.91
N ALA A 647 36.48 14.91 -33.55
CA ALA A 647 37.13 15.57 -32.44
C ALA A 647 37.30 17.09 -32.65
N GLY A 648 37.26 17.82 -31.54
CA GLY A 648 38.17 18.92 -31.20
C GLY A 648 38.12 20.20 -32.03
N MET A 649 37.78 21.32 -31.38
CA MET A 649 38.69 22.47 -31.38
C MET A 649 38.32 23.49 -30.30
N TYR A 650 39.35 23.94 -29.60
CA TYR A 650 39.39 25.07 -28.68
C TYR A 650 38.92 26.37 -29.37
N GLY A 651 38.11 27.15 -28.67
CA GLY A 651 37.77 28.52 -29.05
C GLY A 651 37.45 29.35 -27.82
N ALA A 652 38.45 30.08 -27.32
CA ALA A 652 38.30 31.08 -26.26
C ALA A 652 37.35 32.23 -26.68
N PRO A 653 36.55 32.81 -25.77
CA PRO A 653 35.90 34.08 -26.03
C PRO A 653 36.70 35.25 -25.41
N GLN A 654 36.96 36.23 -26.26
CA GLN A 654 37.40 37.58 -25.94
C GLN A 654 36.37 38.30 -25.04
N GLN A 655 36.87 39.04 -24.06
CA GLN A 655 36.15 40.18 -23.47
C GLN A 655 35.94 41.27 -24.53
N PRO A 656 34.87 42.09 -24.40
CA PRO A 656 35.15 43.46 -23.99
C PRO A 656 34.09 44.09 -23.04
N GLN A 657 34.65 44.81 -22.06
CA GLN A 657 34.43 46.24 -21.81
C GLN A 657 33.10 46.73 -21.22
N MET A 658 33.26 47.41 -20.08
CA MET A 658 32.26 48.11 -19.28
C MET A 658 31.48 49.18 -20.07
N GLY A 659 30.18 49.24 -19.79
CA GLY A 659 29.31 50.38 -20.10
C GLY A 659 28.39 50.67 -18.92
N SER A 660 28.62 51.82 -18.28
CA SER A 660 27.79 52.43 -17.24
C SER A 660 26.55 53.12 -17.81
N GLN A 661 25.55 53.32 -16.94
CA GLN A 661 24.23 53.99 -17.09
C GLN A 661 23.12 52.94 -17.06
N GLY A 662 22.25 52.86 -16.05
CA GLY A 662 21.60 53.93 -15.30
C GLY A 662 20.13 53.95 -15.72
N SER A 663 19.21 53.58 -14.82
CA SER A 663 17.89 54.18 -14.61
C SER A 663 16.85 53.17 -14.09
N MET A 664 16.33 53.51 -12.91
CA MET A 664 14.95 53.40 -12.43
C MET A 664 14.13 52.14 -12.73
N TYR A 665 13.83 51.38 -11.66
CA TYR A 665 12.47 50.88 -11.48
C TYR A 665 11.90 51.32 -10.14
N ASN A 666 10.70 51.86 -10.28
CA ASN A 666 9.77 52.40 -9.31
C ASN A 666 8.78 51.29 -8.96
N SER A 667 8.55 51.02 -7.67
CA SER A 667 7.29 50.46 -7.19
C SER A 667 7.16 50.71 -5.69
N GLY A 668 6.42 51.75 -5.34
CA GLY A 668 6.00 52.05 -3.98
C GLY A 668 4.83 51.18 -3.50
N SER A 669 4.85 50.92 -2.20
CA SER A 669 3.74 50.97 -1.25
C SER A 669 2.37 50.39 -1.65
N GLN A 670 1.95 49.33 -0.94
CA GLN A 670 0.67 49.36 -0.23
C GLN A 670 0.79 48.64 1.12
N LEU A 671 0.42 49.38 2.16
CA LEU A 671 0.46 49.03 3.57
C LEU A 671 -0.91 49.45 4.10
N GLN A 672 -1.87 48.53 4.23
CA GLN A 672 -3.03 48.70 5.13
C GLN A 672 -3.93 47.45 5.15
N HIS A 673 -4.44 47.17 6.36
CA HIS A 673 -5.54 46.27 6.73
C HIS A 673 -5.25 44.78 6.93
N GLN A 674 -4.78 44.43 8.14
CA GLN A 674 -5.21 43.19 8.80
C GLN A 674 -5.19 43.33 10.33
N GLN A 675 -6.28 43.82 10.90
CA GLN A 675 -6.60 43.72 12.33
C GLN A 675 -8.11 43.61 12.50
N SER A 676 -8.61 42.38 12.67
CA SER A 676 -9.76 42.04 13.51
C SER A 676 -10.18 40.58 13.25
N MET A 677 -9.91 39.67 14.18
CA MET A 677 -10.87 38.69 14.69
C MET A 677 -10.19 37.83 15.75
N GLN A 678 -10.43 38.22 17.00
CA GLN A 678 -10.06 37.51 18.20
C GLN A 678 -11.31 37.50 19.08
N GLN A 679 -12.11 36.43 19.04
CA GLN A 679 -12.82 35.89 20.21
C GLN A 679 -13.71 34.67 19.88
N GLN A 680 -13.79 33.80 20.89
CA GLN A 680 -14.72 32.70 21.15
C GLN A 680 -14.46 31.33 20.50
N GLN A 681 -13.72 30.49 21.25
CA GLN A 681 -14.22 29.16 21.57
C GLN A 681 -13.65 28.68 22.93
N GLN A 682 -14.54 28.57 23.91
CA GLN A 682 -14.28 27.92 25.20
C GLN A 682 -14.28 26.40 24.98
N ALA A 683 -13.22 25.73 25.42
CA ALA A 683 -13.09 24.28 25.40
C ALA A 683 -13.80 23.65 26.61
N ALA A 684 -14.55 22.58 26.37
CA ALA A 684 -15.11 21.70 27.39
C ALA A 684 -14.04 20.73 27.93
N PRO A 685 -14.12 20.30 29.21
CA PRO A 685 -13.17 19.37 29.79
C PRO A 685 -13.41 17.93 29.31
N ALA A 686 -12.31 17.24 28.96
CA ALA A 686 -12.30 15.82 28.62
C ALA A 686 -12.53 14.93 29.86
N PRO A 687 -13.20 13.77 29.73
CA PRO A 687 -13.38 12.84 30.84
C PRO A 687 -12.06 12.12 31.17
N ALA A 688 -11.81 11.93 32.46
CA ALA A 688 -10.68 11.19 32.99
C ALA A 688 -10.76 9.72 32.56
N ALA A 689 -9.72 9.24 31.86
CA ALA A 689 -9.53 7.83 31.58
C ALA A 689 -9.02 7.13 32.85
N ASP A 690 -9.77 6.14 33.31
CA ASP A 690 -9.45 5.29 34.44
C ASP A 690 -8.24 4.41 34.07
N GLY A 691 -7.11 4.70 34.71
CA GLY A 691 -5.83 4.06 34.42
C GLY A 691 -5.73 2.70 35.08
N GLY A 692 -6.01 1.64 34.32
CA GLY A 692 -5.55 0.29 34.66
C GLY A 692 -4.02 0.30 34.79
N SER A 693 -3.51 0.03 35.99
CA SER A 693 -2.09 0.20 36.29
C SER A 693 -1.23 -0.72 35.41
N GLU A 694 -0.14 -0.19 34.87
CA GLU A 694 0.87 -0.91 34.06
C GLU A 694 1.34 -2.23 34.71
N ALA A 695 1.27 -2.31 36.04
CA ALA A 695 1.56 -3.49 36.83
C ALA A 695 0.59 -4.66 36.61
N GLU A 696 -0.69 -4.40 36.31
CA GLU A 696 -1.67 -5.45 35.97
C GLU A 696 -1.40 -6.03 34.58
N MET A 697 -0.99 -5.18 33.64
CA MET A 697 -0.62 -5.60 32.28
C MET A 697 0.62 -6.50 32.29
N LEU A 698 1.64 -6.14 33.08
CA LEU A 698 2.83 -6.97 33.30
C LEU A 698 2.52 -8.30 33.99
N LYS A 699 1.61 -8.31 34.95
CA LYS A 699 1.14 -9.55 35.60
C LYS A 699 0.41 -10.47 34.63
N GLN A 700 -0.45 -9.91 33.79
CA GLN A 700 -1.18 -10.68 32.76
C GLN A 700 -0.22 -11.25 31.71
N LEU A 701 0.78 -10.48 31.27
CA LEU A 701 1.78 -10.97 30.33
C LEU A 701 2.60 -12.13 30.91
N MET A 702 3.00 -12.02 32.17
CA MET A 702 3.75 -13.06 32.86
C MET A 702 2.91 -14.33 33.11
N SER A 703 1.59 -14.20 33.36
CA SER A 703 0.71 -15.37 33.45
C SER A 703 0.56 -16.09 32.12
N GLU A 704 0.41 -15.35 31.01
CA GLU A 704 0.31 -15.93 29.66
C GLU A 704 1.60 -16.65 29.26
N ILE A 705 2.77 -16.07 29.56
CA ILE A 705 4.08 -16.71 29.30
C ILE A 705 4.21 -18.03 30.08
N ASN A 706 3.77 -18.06 31.34
CA ASN A 706 3.82 -19.28 32.15
C ASN A 706 2.83 -20.34 31.66
N ARG A 707 1.64 -19.93 31.19
CA ARG A 707 0.67 -20.84 30.55
C ARG A 707 1.25 -21.47 29.28
N LEU A 708 1.85 -20.65 28.41
CA LEU A 708 2.50 -21.11 27.19
C LEU A 708 3.70 -22.02 27.49
N LYS A 709 4.49 -21.74 28.54
CA LYS A 709 5.57 -22.63 29.00
C LYS A 709 5.05 -23.98 29.48
N ALA A 710 3.91 -24.02 30.16
CA ALA A 710 3.28 -25.26 30.60
C ALA A 710 2.77 -26.09 29.41
N GLU A 711 2.11 -25.44 28.44
CA GLU A 711 1.67 -26.08 27.18
C GLU A 711 2.84 -26.62 26.34
N LEU A 712 4.03 -26.02 26.45
CA LEU A 712 5.27 -26.45 25.79
C LEU A 712 6.04 -27.53 26.55
N GLY A 713 5.68 -27.81 27.82
CA GLY A 713 6.38 -28.76 28.68
C GLY A 713 5.79 -30.17 28.71
N GLU A 714 4.65 -30.40 28.05
CA GLU A 714 3.96 -31.71 27.99
C GLU A 714 3.99 -32.35 26.59
N SER A 715 4.97 -32.00 25.74
CA SER A 715 5.22 -32.67 24.47
C SER A 715 6.46 -33.57 24.52
#